data_AF-A0A924V418-F1
#
_entry.id   AF-A0A924V418-F1
#
_cell.length_a   1.000
_cell.length_b   1.000
_cell.length_c   1.000
_cell.angle_alpha   90.00
_cell.angle_beta   90.00
_cell.angle_gamma   90.00
#
_symmetry.space_group_name_H-M   'P 1'
#
loop_
_entity.id
_entity.type
_entity.pdbx_description
1 polymer ?
#
loop_
_entity_poly.entity_id
_entity_poly.type
_entity_poly.pdbx_seq_one_letter_code
_entity_poly.pdbx_strand_id
1 'polypeptide(L)'
;MSNKVGSGFGNFYRRVSGKILDIVAKPEVLGVIPEKLQSLSDAHNNTPALNNQSHDGSGEQSAVSTTKRNSSTRPICYVLFENSKSTALLVDSEARRRQLIAPFDPIEGAYFTEQSSVLYLKSGNEGSPFHSPNDSLSTRLMRFIDVLKQHRDADVELVPITVFWGRAPDKEDSMFKLLFADSWATPSALKQSVNIAIHGRQTFLEFHDPISLRDLIAETAQDLENTSAMSKRITQHLCGYLIRQREAVLGPDLSDRRNMVEDIISSQGVTDAIDREIARGNKLPNDVRLEARGYLDEIASDYAHSAVRFLEKTLTWLWTQLYDGVEVHHFQGVRSIADEYELVYTPSHRSHVDYLLMSYVIYKRGMVVPYIAAGDNLNIPGVGSLLRRAGAFFIRRSFKGSPLYVAVFKEYLHSILIRNHAIEYFIEGGRSRTGRLLPPKTGMLAMTIHSHMRASGKPIAFIPTYFGYERLMEGGTYVGEMSGKPKETESIWGIIKTLRKIERIFGKVHVSFGEPVFLDQVLTAHGADKIKVTDNNEPLSHEARLVVDDVAESIMRNINRAAVLNPVTLLSLVLLATPKHALDEETCIKQLDTYRSLAEAVPYDERVEITTLSGREIVAYGLKLKLIKRVNHLLGDMIAIADGQGVLLTYFRNNIVHLFIMPSLIASLVQHNGRISREEIGSVVQTLYPFLQA
;
A
#
# COMPACT_ATOMS: atom_id res chain seq x y z
N MET A 1 -4.10 -52.43 -28.69
CA MET A 1 -4.56 -51.44 -29.68
C MET A 1 -5.30 -50.32 -28.96
N SER A 2 -4.58 -49.32 -28.44
CA SER A 2 -5.18 -48.04 -27.99
C SER A 2 -4.03 -47.05 -27.77
N ASN A 3 -3.49 -46.52 -28.87
CA ASN A 3 -2.48 -45.48 -28.87
C ASN A 3 -2.48 -44.85 -30.26
N LYS A 4 -3.47 -43.98 -30.55
CA LYS A 4 -3.42 -43.10 -31.75
C LYS A 4 -4.44 -41.95 -31.82
N VAL A 5 -5.16 -41.59 -30.75
CA VAL A 5 -6.23 -40.55 -30.84
C VAL A 5 -5.93 -39.26 -30.03
N GLY A 6 -4.82 -39.19 -29.28
CA GLY A 6 -4.53 -38.04 -28.40
C GLY A 6 -3.80 -36.83 -29.03
N SER A 7 -3.21 -36.93 -30.22
CA SER A 7 -2.28 -35.90 -30.72
C SER A 7 -2.91 -34.77 -31.55
N GLY A 8 -4.16 -34.90 -31.99
CA GLY A 8 -4.80 -33.92 -32.87
C GLY A 8 -5.35 -32.68 -32.14
N PHE A 9 -5.98 -32.89 -30.97
CA PHE A 9 -6.68 -31.81 -30.26
C PHE A 9 -5.73 -30.89 -29.48
N GLY A 10 -4.66 -31.44 -28.89
CA GLY A 10 -3.63 -30.65 -28.20
C GLY A 10 -2.86 -29.74 -29.15
N ASN A 11 -2.52 -30.22 -30.36
CA ASN A 11 -1.85 -29.42 -31.38
C ASN A 11 -2.76 -28.36 -32.01
N PHE A 12 -4.07 -28.63 -32.16
CA PHE A 12 -5.03 -27.63 -32.62
C PHE A 12 -5.24 -26.51 -31.59
N TYR A 13 -5.44 -26.86 -30.31
CA TYR A 13 -5.58 -25.86 -29.24
C TYR A 13 -4.29 -25.04 -29.06
N ARG A 14 -3.11 -25.65 -29.17
CA ARG A 14 -1.79 -24.99 -29.13
C ARG A 14 -1.58 -24.00 -30.29
N ARG A 15 -2.05 -24.35 -31.50
CA ARG A 15 -1.87 -23.53 -32.71
C ARG A 15 -2.90 -22.39 -32.82
N VAL A 16 -4.09 -22.58 -32.25
CA VAL A 16 -5.15 -21.57 -32.18
C VAL A 16 -4.97 -20.64 -30.97
N SER A 17 -4.59 -21.17 -29.80
CA SER A 17 -4.35 -20.35 -28.60
C SER A 17 -3.08 -19.51 -28.72
N GLY A 18 -1.99 -20.04 -29.29
CA GLY A 18 -0.75 -19.31 -29.49
C GLY A 18 -0.91 -18.08 -30.40
N LYS A 19 -1.65 -18.24 -31.51
CA LYS A 19 -1.95 -17.11 -32.43
C LYS A 19 -2.88 -16.06 -31.82
N ILE A 20 -3.82 -16.47 -30.95
CA ILE A 20 -4.71 -15.53 -30.25
C ILE A 20 -3.97 -14.83 -29.10
N LEU A 21 -3.09 -15.54 -28.38
CA LEU A 21 -2.23 -14.99 -27.34
C LEU A 21 -1.20 -13.99 -27.89
N ASP A 22 -0.58 -14.25 -29.05
CA ASP A 22 0.37 -13.29 -29.66
C ASP A 22 -0.29 -11.98 -30.11
N ILE A 23 -1.60 -11.98 -30.35
CA ILE A 23 -2.38 -10.78 -30.70
C ILE A 23 -2.86 -10.02 -29.45
N VAL A 24 -3.12 -10.74 -28.35
CA VAL A 24 -3.82 -10.22 -27.16
C VAL A 24 -2.89 -10.01 -25.95
N ALA A 25 -1.74 -10.69 -25.88
CA ALA A 25 -0.82 -10.65 -24.75
C ALA A 25 0.65 -10.43 -25.18
N LYS A 26 1.21 -9.28 -24.80
CA LYS A 26 2.65 -9.00 -24.87
C LYS A 26 3.19 -8.93 -23.45
N PRO A 27 3.58 -10.07 -22.84
CA PRO A 27 4.31 -10.03 -21.58
C PRO A 27 5.68 -9.37 -21.78
N GLU A 28 6.14 -8.64 -20.78
CA GLU A 28 7.50 -8.07 -20.72
C GLU A 28 8.35 -8.90 -19.75
N VAL A 29 9.64 -9.10 -20.03
CA VAL A 29 10.53 -9.79 -19.08
C VAL A 29 11.17 -8.75 -18.18
N LEU A 30 11.06 -8.94 -16.86
CA LEU A 30 11.80 -8.17 -15.87
C LEU A 30 13.21 -8.76 -15.74
N GLY A 31 14.22 -7.89 -15.78
CA GLY A 31 15.63 -8.28 -15.66
C GLY A 31 16.26 -8.82 -16.96
N VAL A 32 17.51 -9.28 -16.83
CA VAL A 32 18.26 -9.94 -17.91
C VAL A 32 18.03 -11.44 -17.81
N ILE A 33 17.90 -12.16 -18.93
CA ILE A 33 17.86 -13.62 -18.91
C ILE A 33 19.20 -14.12 -18.34
N PRO A 34 19.20 -15.05 -17.37
CA PRO A 34 20.42 -15.64 -16.86
C PRO A 34 21.32 -16.19 -17.98
N GLU A 35 22.60 -15.79 -18.01
CA GLU A 35 23.56 -16.24 -19.02
C GLU A 35 23.68 -17.78 -19.06
N LYS A 36 23.58 -18.42 -17.89
CA LYS A 36 23.52 -19.88 -17.75
C LYS A 36 22.31 -20.49 -18.47
N LEU A 37 21.14 -19.86 -18.41
CA LEU A 37 19.93 -20.32 -19.10
C LEU A 37 20.05 -20.16 -20.63
N GLN A 38 20.62 -19.04 -21.07
CA GLN A 38 20.86 -18.79 -22.49
C GLN A 38 21.86 -19.80 -23.07
N SER A 39 23.00 -20.00 -22.41
CA SER A 39 24.04 -20.95 -22.87
C SER A 39 23.55 -22.40 -22.93
N LEU A 40 22.72 -22.84 -21.97
CA LEU A 40 22.08 -24.17 -21.99
C LEU A 40 21.11 -24.32 -23.16
N SER A 41 20.35 -23.27 -23.48
CA SER A 41 19.41 -23.27 -24.60
C SER A 41 20.13 -23.25 -25.94
N ASP A 42 21.21 -22.46 -26.07
CA ASP A 42 22.03 -22.38 -27.28
C ASP A 42 22.74 -23.72 -27.55
N ALA A 43 23.25 -24.39 -26.51
CA ALA A 43 23.84 -25.72 -26.64
C ALA A 43 22.83 -26.78 -27.12
N HIS A 44 21.58 -26.69 -26.66
CA HIS A 44 20.51 -27.58 -27.11
C HIS A 44 20.13 -27.32 -28.58
N ASN A 45 19.93 -26.04 -28.95
CA ASN A 45 19.52 -25.64 -30.29
C ASN A 45 20.62 -25.88 -31.35
N ASN A 46 21.89 -25.82 -30.96
CA ASN A 46 23.05 -26.07 -31.86
C ASN A 46 23.41 -27.55 -32.00
N THR A 47 22.68 -28.46 -31.37
CA THR A 47 22.87 -29.90 -31.56
C THR A 47 22.17 -30.33 -32.88
N PRO A 48 22.89 -30.82 -33.91
CA PRO A 48 22.29 -31.04 -35.23
C PRO A 48 21.21 -32.12 -35.19
N ALA A 49 20.00 -31.76 -35.60
CA ALA A 49 18.96 -32.71 -35.97
C ALA A 49 19.41 -33.43 -37.25
N LEU A 50 19.66 -34.74 -37.19
CA LEU A 50 19.88 -35.57 -38.38
C LEU A 50 18.61 -35.51 -39.26
N ASN A 51 18.72 -34.78 -40.36
CA ASN A 51 17.73 -34.73 -41.43
C ASN A 51 17.52 -36.15 -42.00
N ASN A 52 16.28 -36.61 -42.01
CA ASN A 52 15.84 -37.72 -42.86
C ASN A 52 15.90 -37.25 -44.32
N GLN A 53 17.03 -37.46 -44.99
CA GLN A 53 17.08 -37.46 -46.44
C GLN A 53 16.71 -38.85 -46.95
N SER A 54 15.63 -38.86 -47.73
CA SER A 54 15.21 -39.96 -48.60
C SER A 54 16.33 -40.37 -49.55
N HIS A 55 16.70 -41.65 -49.52
CA HIS A 55 17.36 -42.29 -50.66
C HIS A 55 16.79 -43.69 -50.90
N ASP A 56 16.32 -43.88 -52.13
CA ASP A 56 16.00 -45.13 -52.80
C ASP A 56 17.15 -46.15 -52.72
N GLY A 57 16.79 -47.42 -52.60
CA GLY A 57 17.32 -48.50 -53.44
C GLY A 57 18.76 -49.01 -53.21
N SER A 58 18.81 -50.27 -52.75
CA SER A 58 19.83 -51.32 -52.98
C SER A 58 21.00 -51.50 -51.99
N GLY A 59 20.95 -52.65 -51.30
CA GLY A 59 22.04 -53.62 -51.08
C GLY A 59 23.32 -53.17 -50.37
N GLU A 60 23.44 -53.48 -49.08
CA GLU A 60 24.38 -54.48 -48.51
C GLU A 60 24.51 -54.32 -47.00
N GLN A 61 24.64 -55.46 -46.31
CA GLN A 61 24.77 -55.58 -44.86
C GLN A 61 26.11 -55.03 -44.39
N SER A 62 26.10 -54.09 -43.44
CA SER A 62 27.26 -53.83 -42.57
C SER A 62 26.84 -53.14 -41.26
N ALA A 63 27.14 -53.84 -40.16
CA ALA A 63 27.20 -53.44 -38.76
C ALA A 63 26.55 -52.11 -38.33
N VAL A 64 25.40 -52.20 -37.63
CA VAL A 64 24.83 -51.09 -36.85
C VAL A 64 25.69 -50.88 -35.61
N SER A 65 26.65 -49.96 -35.73
CA SER A 65 27.25 -49.25 -34.60
C SER A 65 26.19 -48.30 -34.03
N THR A 66 25.64 -48.61 -32.86
CA THR A 66 24.79 -47.71 -32.08
C THR A 66 25.64 -46.55 -31.55
N THR A 67 25.74 -45.49 -32.34
CA THR A 67 26.42 -44.25 -31.93
C THR A 67 25.60 -43.58 -30.83
N LYS A 68 26.10 -43.64 -29.59
CA LYS A 68 25.61 -42.87 -28.43
C LYS A 68 25.48 -41.39 -28.83
N ARG A 69 24.27 -40.81 -28.69
CA ARG A 69 24.10 -39.34 -28.70
C ARG A 69 25.00 -38.76 -27.62
N ASN A 70 25.76 -37.71 -27.96
CA ASN A 70 26.66 -37.02 -27.04
C ASN A 70 25.92 -36.57 -25.77
N SER A 71 26.53 -36.89 -24.63
CA SER A 71 26.01 -36.84 -23.27
C SER A 71 26.25 -35.49 -22.56
N SER A 72 26.06 -34.34 -23.22
CA SER A 72 26.41 -33.04 -22.61
C SER A 72 25.29 -32.02 -22.48
N THR A 73 24.06 -32.28 -22.93
CA THR A 73 22.95 -31.34 -22.75
C THR A 73 22.18 -31.67 -21.49
N ARG A 74 22.37 -30.89 -20.42
CA ARG A 74 21.54 -30.98 -19.21
C ARG A 74 20.12 -30.50 -19.55
N PRO A 75 19.08 -31.35 -19.38
CA PRO A 75 17.71 -30.95 -19.65
C PRO A 75 17.24 -29.84 -18.71
N ILE A 76 16.52 -28.85 -19.27
CA ILE A 76 15.93 -27.73 -18.53
C ILE A 76 14.48 -28.05 -18.16
N CYS A 77 14.08 -27.74 -16.93
CA CYS A 77 12.70 -27.78 -16.47
C CYS A 77 12.31 -26.48 -15.75
N TYR A 78 11.33 -25.77 -16.29
CA TYR A 78 10.80 -24.55 -15.72
C TYR A 78 9.89 -24.83 -14.52
N VAL A 79 10.16 -24.18 -13.40
CA VAL A 79 9.43 -24.37 -12.14
C VAL A 79 8.45 -23.22 -11.93
N LEU A 80 7.16 -23.55 -11.90
CA LEU A 80 6.05 -22.64 -11.64
C LEU A 80 5.41 -22.94 -10.28
N PHE A 81 5.02 -21.88 -9.59
CA PHE A 81 4.42 -21.99 -8.26
C PHE A 81 3.04 -22.70 -8.29
N GLU A 82 2.18 -22.35 -9.24
CA GLU A 82 0.82 -22.88 -9.36
C GLU A 82 0.58 -23.60 -10.69
N ASN A 83 -0.24 -24.66 -10.67
CA ASN A 83 -0.71 -25.35 -11.87
C ASN A 83 -1.69 -24.49 -12.69
N SER A 84 -1.15 -23.55 -13.47
CA SER A 84 -1.91 -22.70 -14.38
C SER A 84 -1.46 -22.94 -15.82
N LYS A 85 -2.35 -23.55 -16.62
CA LYS A 85 -2.11 -23.78 -18.06
C LYS A 85 -1.87 -22.48 -18.82
N SER A 86 -2.48 -21.38 -18.37
CA SER A 86 -2.27 -20.05 -18.94
C SER A 86 -0.91 -19.47 -18.63
N THR A 87 -0.43 -19.64 -17.39
CA THR A 87 0.92 -19.20 -17.02
C THR A 87 1.97 -19.98 -17.81
N ALA A 88 1.79 -21.29 -17.94
CA ALA A 88 2.67 -22.12 -18.76
C ALA A 88 2.65 -21.72 -20.25
N LEU A 89 1.49 -21.33 -20.81
CA LEU A 89 1.39 -20.79 -22.18
C LEU A 89 2.11 -19.44 -22.35
N LEU A 90 2.05 -18.56 -21.36
CA LEU A 90 2.77 -17.28 -21.41
C LEU A 90 4.28 -17.51 -21.37
N VAL A 91 4.76 -18.41 -20.51
CA VAL A 91 6.18 -18.79 -20.49
C VAL A 91 6.57 -19.45 -21.81
N ASP A 92 5.73 -20.31 -22.41
CA ASP A 92 6.02 -20.96 -23.70
C ASP A 92 6.17 -19.94 -24.83
N SER A 93 5.25 -18.98 -24.91
CA SER A 93 5.32 -17.89 -25.90
C SER A 93 6.61 -17.07 -25.71
N GLU A 94 6.93 -16.67 -24.48
CA GLU A 94 8.09 -15.81 -24.23
C GLU A 94 9.43 -16.55 -24.39
N ALA A 95 9.53 -17.81 -23.96
CA ALA A 95 10.69 -18.65 -24.20
C ALA A 95 10.99 -18.77 -25.70
N ARG A 96 9.95 -19.01 -26.53
CA ARG A 96 10.10 -19.10 -27.99
C ARG A 96 10.56 -17.78 -28.62
N ARG A 97 9.99 -16.63 -28.19
CA ARG A 97 10.41 -15.32 -28.70
C ARG A 97 11.89 -15.04 -28.45
N ARG A 98 12.41 -15.55 -27.35
CA ARG A 98 13.81 -15.37 -26.92
C ARG A 98 14.72 -16.52 -27.29
N GLN A 99 14.26 -17.43 -28.16
CA GLN A 99 15.01 -18.60 -28.63
C GLN A 99 15.46 -19.55 -27.51
N LEU A 100 14.78 -19.53 -26.36
CA LEU A 100 14.97 -20.50 -25.28
C LEU A 100 14.20 -21.79 -25.58
N ILE A 101 14.58 -22.90 -24.93
CA ILE A 101 13.83 -24.16 -24.99
C ILE A 101 12.42 -23.91 -24.46
N ALA A 102 11.38 -24.26 -25.20
CA ALA A 102 10.04 -23.92 -24.80
C ALA A 102 9.45 -24.91 -23.76
N PRO A 103 8.76 -24.43 -22.71
CA PRO A 103 8.01 -25.21 -21.72
C PRO A 103 7.20 -26.42 -22.22
N PHE A 104 6.62 -26.34 -23.42
CA PHE A 104 5.83 -27.44 -23.99
C PHE A 104 6.57 -28.31 -25.00
N ASP A 105 7.87 -28.09 -25.17
CA ASP A 105 8.72 -28.99 -25.95
C ASP A 105 9.10 -30.20 -25.08
N PRO A 106 9.22 -31.40 -25.67
CA PRO A 106 9.54 -32.61 -24.92
C PRO A 106 10.94 -32.51 -24.32
N ILE A 107 11.11 -32.98 -23.08
CA ILE A 107 12.43 -33.15 -22.49
C ILE A 107 12.92 -34.55 -22.85
N GLU A 108 14.03 -34.62 -23.58
CA GLU A 108 14.79 -35.86 -23.78
C GLU A 108 16.06 -35.82 -22.91
N GLY A 109 16.00 -36.47 -21.74
CA GLY A 109 17.18 -36.77 -20.94
C GLY A 109 17.83 -38.09 -21.40
N ALA A 110 19.09 -38.31 -21.02
CA ALA A 110 19.80 -39.56 -21.34
C ALA A 110 19.05 -40.83 -20.86
N TYR A 111 18.22 -40.71 -19.82
CA TYR A 111 17.55 -41.82 -19.15
C TYR A 111 16.03 -41.62 -18.97
N PHE A 112 15.45 -40.55 -19.52
CA PHE A 112 14.03 -40.26 -19.38
C PHE A 112 13.50 -39.39 -20.52
N THR A 113 12.20 -39.52 -20.82
CA THR A 113 11.50 -38.65 -21.78
C THR A 113 10.23 -38.10 -21.14
N GLU A 114 10.08 -36.77 -21.10
CA GLU A 114 8.88 -36.10 -20.60
C GLU A 114 8.23 -35.28 -21.72
N GLN A 115 6.90 -35.22 -21.71
CA GLN A 115 6.11 -34.53 -22.75
C GLN A 115 6.14 -32.99 -22.63
N SER A 116 6.63 -32.47 -21.49
CA SER A 116 6.75 -31.03 -21.26
C SER A 116 7.80 -30.72 -20.20
N SER A 117 8.41 -29.55 -20.32
CA SER A 117 9.46 -29.04 -19.44
C SER A 117 8.95 -28.16 -18.30
N VAL A 118 7.74 -28.41 -17.79
CA VAL A 118 7.15 -27.61 -16.70
C VAL A 118 6.96 -28.42 -15.42
N LEU A 119 7.45 -27.92 -14.30
CA LEU A 119 7.20 -28.44 -12.96
C LEU A 119 6.27 -27.48 -12.21
N TYR A 120 5.19 -28.00 -11.62
CA TYR A 120 4.30 -27.20 -10.76
C TYR A 120 4.51 -27.59 -9.30
N LEU A 121 4.72 -26.60 -8.42
CA LEU A 121 4.95 -26.84 -6.99
C LEU A 121 3.65 -27.08 -6.21
N LYS A 122 2.54 -26.44 -6.61
CA LYS A 122 1.18 -26.71 -6.10
C LYS A 122 0.31 -27.35 -7.18
N SER A 123 -0.05 -28.62 -7.02
CA SER A 123 -0.99 -29.30 -7.91
C SER A 123 -2.42 -29.21 -7.36
N GLY A 124 -3.17 -28.19 -7.80
CA GLY A 124 -4.61 -28.10 -7.55
C GLY A 124 -5.34 -29.21 -8.31
N ASN A 125 -6.04 -30.09 -7.59
CA ASN A 125 -6.93 -31.06 -8.20
C ASN A 125 -8.27 -30.35 -8.48
N GLU A 126 -8.55 -30.05 -9.75
CA GLU A 126 -9.86 -29.54 -10.16
C GLU A 126 -10.90 -30.66 -10.01
N GLY A 127 -11.88 -30.51 -9.10
CA GLY A 127 -13.16 -31.22 -9.24
C GLY A 127 -13.77 -31.98 -8.06
N SER A 128 -13.39 -31.79 -6.79
CA SER A 128 -14.17 -32.39 -5.68
C SER A 128 -14.27 -31.47 -4.44
N PRO A 129 -15.48 -31.15 -3.94
CA PRO A 129 -15.69 -30.26 -2.79
C PRO A 129 -15.37 -30.89 -1.42
N PHE A 130 -14.97 -32.17 -1.36
CA PHE A 130 -14.91 -32.94 -0.10
C PHE A 130 -13.51 -33.45 0.29
N HIS A 131 -12.43 -32.90 -0.24
CA HIS A 131 -11.07 -33.22 0.22
C HIS A 131 -10.31 -31.97 0.65
N SER A 132 -9.62 -32.06 1.80
CA SER A 132 -8.64 -31.06 2.23
C SER A 132 -7.52 -30.92 1.18
N PRO A 133 -6.92 -29.73 1.02
CA PRO A 133 -5.81 -29.51 0.09
C PRO A 133 -4.55 -30.21 0.63
N ASN A 134 -4.47 -31.53 0.50
CA ASN A 134 -3.28 -32.29 0.87
C ASN A 134 -2.24 -32.20 -0.25
N ASP A 135 -1.03 -31.76 0.14
CA ASP A 135 0.31 -32.05 -0.42
C ASP A 135 0.31 -33.02 -1.61
N SER A 136 -0.13 -32.58 -2.78
CA SER A 136 0.00 -33.35 -4.01
C SER A 136 1.42 -33.21 -4.52
N LEU A 137 2.30 -34.07 -3.99
CA LEU A 137 3.69 -34.18 -4.43
C LEU A 137 3.74 -34.31 -5.95
N SER A 138 4.57 -33.47 -6.59
CA SER A 138 4.73 -33.53 -8.04
C SER A 138 5.27 -34.91 -8.43
N THR A 139 4.43 -35.69 -9.12
CA THR A 139 4.81 -37.03 -9.62
C THR A 139 5.98 -36.96 -10.59
N ARG A 140 6.16 -35.83 -11.27
CA ARG A 140 7.29 -35.55 -12.15
C ARG A 140 8.59 -35.33 -11.38
N LEU A 141 8.58 -34.56 -10.29
CA LEU A 141 9.77 -34.34 -9.47
C LEU A 141 10.25 -35.65 -8.86
N MET A 142 9.33 -36.49 -8.38
CA MET A 142 9.68 -37.82 -7.87
C MET A 142 10.34 -38.70 -8.93
N ARG A 143 9.83 -38.72 -10.17
CA ARG A 143 10.47 -39.44 -11.28
C ARG A 143 11.89 -38.93 -11.56
N PHE A 144 12.10 -37.62 -11.57
CA PHE A 144 13.46 -37.07 -11.75
C PHE A 144 14.39 -37.47 -10.62
N ILE A 145 13.95 -37.40 -9.36
CA ILE A 145 14.76 -37.80 -8.21
C ILE A 145 15.14 -39.29 -8.32
N ASP A 146 14.19 -40.17 -8.66
CA ASP A 146 14.46 -41.61 -8.78
C ASP A 146 15.47 -41.92 -9.89
N VAL A 147 15.35 -41.25 -11.05
CA VAL A 147 16.31 -41.41 -12.15
C VAL A 147 17.70 -40.89 -11.77
N LEU A 148 17.79 -39.72 -11.11
CA LEU A 148 19.07 -39.13 -10.71
C LEU A 148 19.78 -39.89 -9.57
N LYS A 149 19.02 -40.63 -8.75
CA LYS A 149 19.57 -41.59 -7.79
C LYS A 149 20.21 -42.80 -8.47
N GLN A 150 19.60 -43.31 -9.54
CA GLN A 150 20.06 -44.50 -10.25
C GLN A 150 21.22 -44.22 -11.21
N HIS A 151 21.28 -43.01 -11.77
CA HIS A 151 22.26 -42.61 -12.78
C HIS A 151 23.05 -41.40 -12.28
N ARG A 152 24.33 -41.59 -11.90
CA ARG A 152 25.18 -40.51 -11.34
C ARG A 152 25.65 -39.47 -12.37
N ASP A 153 25.58 -39.81 -13.64
CA ASP A 153 26.03 -39.01 -14.78
C ASP A 153 24.94 -38.08 -15.37
N ALA A 154 23.69 -38.23 -14.92
CA ALA A 154 22.57 -37.39 -15.36
C ALA A 154 22.40 -36.13 -14.48
N ASP A 155 21.77 -35.07 -14.98
CA ASP A 155 21.32 -33.95 -14.14
C ASP A 155 20.10 -33.28 -14.78
N VAL A 156 19.34 -32.49 -14.02
CA VAL A 156 18.22 -31.68 -14.50
C VAL A 156 18.36 -30.27 -13.93
N GLU A 157 18.35 -29.25 -14.80
CA GLU A 157 18.42 -27.85 -14.37
C GLU A 157 16.98 -27.32 -14.18
N LEU A 158 16.66 -26.95 -12.95
CA LEU A 158 15.39 -26.34 -12.58
C LEU A 158 15.47 -24.83 -12.73
N VAL A 159 14.60 -24.23 -13.53
CA VAL A 159 14.57 -22.77 -13.77
C VAL A 159 13.34 -22.19 -13.09
N PRO A 160 13.46 -21.60 -11.89
CA PRO A 160 12.33 -20.95 -11.25
C PRO A 160 11.84 -19.76 -12.08
N ILE A 161 10.53 -19.58 -12.17
CA ILE A 161 9.94 -18.43 -12.86
C ILE A 161 8.96 -17.72 -11.92
N THR A 162 9.14 -16.40 -11.80
CA THR A 162 8.16 -15.53 -11.15
C THR A 162 7.31 -14.82 -12.20
N VAL A 163 6.00 -14.80 -11.98
CA VAL A 163 5.04 -14.13 -12.87
C VAL A 163 4.34 -13.03 -12.10
N PHE A 164 4.46 -11.79 -12.57
CA PHE A 164 3.83 -10.61 -12.00
C PHE A 164 2.68 -10.16 -12.89
N TRP A 165 1.49 -10.08 -12.32
CA TRP A 165 0.32 -9.58 -13.03
C TRP A 165 0.11 -8.09 -12.70
N GLY A 166 0.29 -7.21 -13.68
CA GLY A 166 -0.19 -5.83 -13.63
C GLY A 166 0.70 -4.82 -12.92
N ARG A 167 1.93 -4.62 -13.40
CA ARG A 167 2.82 -3.54 -12.93
C ARG A 167 3.41 -2.67 -14.05
N ALA A 168 2.55 -2.03 -14.84
CA ALA A 168 2.90 -0.80 -15.59
C ALA A 168 1.67 0.10 -15.78
N PRO A 169 1.83 1.44 -15.66
CA PRO A 169 0.77 2.42 -15.77
C PRO A 169 0.48 2.69 -17.24
N ASP A 170 -0.73 2.40 -17.71
CA ASP A 170 -1.53 3.36 -18.48
C ASP A 170 -2.79 2.70 -19.05
N LYS A 171 -3.89 3.44 -18.88
CA LYS A 171 -5.21 3.35 -19.54
C LYS A 171 -5.94 1.99 -19.44
N GLU A 172 -7.04 1.95 -18.68
CA GLU A 172 -8.23 1.15 -19.06
C GLU A 172 -9.47 1.43 -18.19
N ASP A 173 -10.61 1.62 -18.90
CA ASP A 173 -11.90 2.23 -18.51
C ASP A 173 -12.98 1.26 -17.98
N SER A 174 -12.68 0.37 -17.05
CA SER A 174 -13.75 -0.44 -16.43
C SER A 174 -13.59 -0.63 -14.94
N MET A 175 -14.26 0.26 -14.20
CA MET A 175 -14.31 0.33 -12.73
C MET A 175 -14.79 -0.99 -12.10
N PHE A 176 -15.79 -1.67 -12.70
CA PHE A 176 -16.40 -2.85 -12.09
C PHE A 176 -15.54 -4.12 -12.21
N LYS A 177 -14.54 -4.15 -13.12
CA LYS A 177 -13.74 -5.36 -13.38
C LYS A 177 -12.51 -5.52 -12.47
N LEU A 178 -12.06 -4.43 -11.83
CA LEU A 178 -10.87 -4.44 -10.95
C LEU A 178 -11.15 -5.00 -9.55
N LEU A 179 -12.39 -4.89 -9.07
CA LEU A 179 -12.81 -5.43 -7.77
C LEU A 179 -12.82 -6.96 -7.70
N PHE A 180 -12.93 -7.62 -8.86
CA PHE A 180 -13.03 -9.08 -8.98
C PHE A 180 -11.74 -9.75 -9.47
N ALA A 181 -10.67 -8.97 -9.68
CA ALA A 181 -9.44 -9.45 -10.28
C ALA A 181 -8.67 -10.42 -9.39
N ASP A 182 -8.69 -10.26 -8.06
CA ASP A 182 -8.03 -11.21 -7.15
C ASP A 182 -8.91 -11.55 -5.96
N SER A 183 -9.62 -12.67 -6.09
CA SER A 183 -9.97 -13.53 -4.97
C SER A 183 -9.08 -14.76 -5.13
N TRP A 184 -8.16 -14.99 -4.21
CA TRP A 184 -7.21 -16.12 -4.17
C TRP A 184 -7.90 -17.47 -3.88
N ALA A 185 -8.98 -17.73 -4.60
CA ALA A 185 -9.49 -19.06 -4.86
C ALA A 185 -9.19 -19.36 -6.33
N THR A 186 -8.65 -20.55 -6.62
CA THR A 186 -8.33 -21.04 -7.97
C THR A 186 -9.38 -20.56 -8.98
N PRO A 187 -9.06 -19.58 -9.84
CA PRO A 187 -10.03 -19.06 -10.78
C PRO A 187 -10.43 -20.18 -11.74
N SER A 188 -11.72 -20.32 -12.03
CA SER A 188 -12.16 -21.28 -13.05
C SER A 188 -11.50 -20.92 -14.40
N ALA A 189 -11.29 -21.92 -15.26
CA ALA A 189 -10.65 -21.75 -16.57
C ALA A 189 -11.26 -20.60 -17.42
N LEU A 190 -12.54 -20.27 -17.20
CA LEU A 190 -13.24 -19.15 -17.84
C LEU A 190 -12.86 -17.78 -17.23
N LYS A 191 -12.69 -17.68 -15.90
CA LYS A 191 -12.26 -16.43 -15.24
C LYS A 191 -10.80 -16.12 -15.57
N GLN A 192 -9.97 -17.15 -15.73
CA GLN A 192 -8.55 -17.02 -16.07
C GLN A 192 -8.33 -16.63 -17.55
N SER A 193 -9.12 -17.16 -18.49
CA SER A 193 -9.08 -16.72 -19.88
C SER A 193 -9.53 -15.27 -20.06
N VAL A 194 -10.51 -14.83 -19.26
CA VAL A 194 -10.91 -13.42 -19.16
C VAL A 194 -9.78 -12.55 -18.59
N ASN A 195 -9.07 -13.00 -17.54
CA ASN A 195 -7.90 -12.27 -17.02
C ASN A 195 -6.78 -12.13 -18.06
N ILE A 196 -6.53 -13.14 -18.91
CA ILE A 196 -5.53 -13.05 -19.99
C ILE A 196 -5.99 -12.09 -21.09
N ALA A 197 -7.27 -12.13 -21.46
CA ALA A 197 -7.82 -11.23 -22.46
C ALA A 197 -7.82 -9.76 -22.00
N ILE A 198 -7.90 -9.51 -20.69
CA ILE A 198 -7.96 -8.18 -20.08
C ILE A 198 -6.58 -7.66 -19.63
N HIS A 199 -5.70 -8.54 -19.12
CA HIS A 199 -4.41 -8.15 -18.52
C HIS A 199 -3.18 -8.69 -19.26
N GLY A 200 -3.35 -9.44 -20.35
CA GLY A 200 -2.23 -10.08 -21.06
C GLY A 200 -1.17 -9.11 -21.62
N ARG A 201 -1.48 -7.81 -21.75
CA ARG A 201 -0.54 -6.75 -22.14
C ARG A 201 0.27 -6.16 -20.98
N GLN A 202 0.03 -6.60 -19.74
CA GLN A 202 0.63 -6.03 -18.52
C GLN A 202 1.14 -7.13 -17.58
N THR A 203 1.59 -8.27 -18.13
CA THR A 203 2.18 -9.38 -17.37
C THR A 203 3.69 -9.30 -17.47
N PHE A 204 4.39 -9.34 -16.34
CA PHE A 204 5.84 -9.45 -16.31
C PHE A 204 6.28 -10.85 -15.93
N LEU A 205 7.34 -11.34 -16.58
CA LEU A 205 7.96 -12.62 -16.30
C LEU A 205 9.40 -12.40 -15.86
N GLU A 206 9.86 -13.12 -14.85
CA GLU A 206 11.26 -13.10 -14.43
C GLU A 206 11.77 -14.55 -14.41
N PHE A 207 12.81 -14.80 -15.21
CA PHE A 207 13.51 -16.09 -15.25
C PHE A 207 14.67 -16.04 -14.26
N HIS A 208 14.65 -16.93 -13.28
CA HIS A 208 15.71 -17.02 -12.27
C HIS A 208 16.83 -17.95 -12.73
N ASP A 209 17.98 -17.86 -12.04
CA ASP A 209 19.13 -18.72 -12.32
C ASP A 209 18.77 -20.22 -12.27
N PRO A 210 19.25 -21.03 -13.23
CA PRO A 210 19.04 -22.48 -13.20
C PRO A 210 19.71 -23.15 -11.99
N ILE A 211 18.92 -23.91 -11.22
CA ILE A 211 19.31 -24.67 -10.03
C ILE A 211 19.46 -26.15 -10.41
N SER A 212 20.62 -26.76 -10.13
CA SER A 212 20.81 -28.19 -10.36
C SER A 212 19.96 -29.02 -9.39
N LEU A 213 19.13 -29.91 -9.93
CA LEU A 213 18.35 -30.84 -9.11
C LEU A 213 19.27 -31.86 -8.41
N ARG A 214 20.40 -32.24 -9.03
CA ARG A 214 21.37 -33.14 -8.38
C ARG A 214 21.98 -32.50 -7.13
N ASP A 215 22.34 -31.22 -7.20
CA ASP A 215 22.90 -30.51 -6.04
C ASP A 215 21.86 -30.42 -4.91
N LEU A 216 20.60 -30.08 -5.24
CA LEU A 216 19.49 -30.08 -4.27
C LEU A 216 19.24 -31.46 -3.64
N ILE A 217 19.37 -32.55 -4.42
CA ILE A 217 19.27 -33.92 -3.90
C ILE A 217 20.45 -34.22 -2.98
N ALA A 218 21.68 -33.85 -3.34
CA ALA A 218 22.87 -34.10 -2.52
C ALA A 218 22.80 -33.36 -1.17
N GLU A 219 22.31 -32.12 -1.17
CA GLU A 219 22.07 -31.36 0.07
C GLU A 219 20.98 -32.00 0.94
N THR A 220 19.90 -32.48 0.32
CA THR A 220 18.75 -33.06 1.05
C THR A 220 19.00 -34.51 1.51
N ALA A 221 19.84 -35.25 0.80
CA ALA A 221 20.11 -36.67 1.05
C ALA A 221 20.96 -36.93 2.31
N GLN A 222 21.54 -35.88 2.91
CA GLN A 222 22.24 -35.99 4.20
C GLN A 222 21.27 -36.33 5.35
N ASP A 223 19.98 -36.00 5.22
CA ASP A 223 18.99 -36.11 6.30
C ASP A 223 17.84 -37.10 6.03
N LEU A 224 17.64 -37.55 4.79
CA LEU A 224 16.44 -38.31 4.38
C LEU A 224 16.79 -39.37 3.32
N GLU A 225 16.35 -40.62 3.47
CA GLU A 225 16.53 -41.68 2.45
C GLU A 225 15.36 -41.80 1.46
N ASN A 226 14.15 -41.45 1.90
CA ASN A 226 12.91 -41.63 1.14
C ASN A 226 12.72 -40.56 0.03
N THR A 227 12.53 -40.98 -1.22
CA THR A 227 12.26 -40.10 -2.38
C THR A 227 11.08 -39.15 -2.14
N SER A 228 10.01 -39.62 -1.49
CA SER A 228 8.83 -38.79 -1.20
C SER A 228 9.15 -37.62 -0.25
N ALA A 229 9.92 -37.90 0.80
CA ALA A 229 10.36 -36.89 1.78
C ALA A 229 11.33 -35.88 1.14
N MET A 230 12.27 -36.36 0.31
CA MET A 230 13.17 -35.49 -0.47
C MET A 230 12.39 -34.58 -1.41
N SER A 231 11.43 -35.12 -2.17
CA SER A 231 10.57 -34.35 -3.07
C SER A 231 9.82 -33.25 -2.33
N LYS A 232 9.28 -33.55 -1.13
CA LYS A 232 8.62 -32.55 -0.28
C LYS A 232 9.58 -31.43 0.15
N ARG A 233 10.78 -31.79 0.61
CA ARG A 233 11.79 -30.82 1.06
C ARG A 233 12.28 -29.93 -0.07
N ILE A 234 12.56 -30.50 -1.24
CA ILE A 234 12.93 -29.77 -2.46
C ILE A 234 11.79 -28.84 -2.90
N THR A 235 10.54 -29.31 -2.87
CA THR A 235 9.36 -28.49 -3.18
C THR A 235 9.25 -27.31 -2.21
N GLN A 236 9.42 -27.53 -0.91
CA GLN A 236 9.43 -26.47 0.10
C GLN A 236 10.56 -25.46 -0.11
N HIS A 237 11.76 -25.93 -0.44
CA HIS A 237 12.90 -25.07 -0.75
C HIS A 237 12.62 -24.17 -1.96
N LEU A 238 12.14 -24.74 -3.07
CA LEU A 238 11.77 -24.01 -4.29
C LEU A 238 10.61 -23.03 -4.06
N CYS A 239 9.61 -23.42 -3.27
CA CYS A 239 8.52 -22.54 -2.85
C CYS A 239 9.06 -21.33 -2.07
N GLY A 240 9.91 -21.56 -1.06
CA GLY A 240 10.51 -20.50 -0.27
C GLY A 240 11.40 -19.57 -1.11
N TYR A 241 12.14 -20.12 -2.07
CA TYR A 241 12.91 -19.33 -3.04
C TYR A 241 12.02 -18.40 -3.86
N LEU A 242 10.98 -18.92 -4.51
CA LEU A 242 10.05 -18.13 -5.33
C LEU A 242 9.29 -17.07 -4.52
N ILE A 243 8.94 -17.36 -3.27
CA ILE A 243 8.32 -16.39 -2.35
C ILE A 243 9.28 -15.23 -2.08
N ARG A 244 10.53 -15.50 -1.67
CA ARG A 244 11.52 -14.44 -1.40
C ARG A 244 11.79 -13.55 -2.62
N GLN A 245 11.92 -14.16 -3.81
CA GLN A 245 12.10 -13.40 -5.05
C GLN A 245 10.90 -12.50 -5.36
N ARG A 246 9.69 -13.00 -5.10
CA ARG A 246 8.46 -12.20 -5.27
C ARG A 246 8.34 -11.08 -4.24
N GLU A 247 8.72 -11.34 -2.99
CA GLU A 247 8.72 -10.34 -1.90
C GLU A 247 9.76 -9.24 -2.14
N ALA A 248 10.90 -9.56 -2.75
CA ALA A 248 11.89 -8.56 -3.14
C ALA A 248 11.32 -7.54 -4.14
N VAL A 249 10.36 -7.95 -4.96
CA VAL A 249 9.71 -7.09 -5.97
C VAL A 249 8.42 -6.44 -5.44
N LEU A 250 7.59 -7.17 -4.69
CA LEU A 250 6.25 -6.73 -4.28
C LEU A 250 6.14 -6.29 -2.81
N GLY A 251 7.12 -6.60 -1.95
CA GLY A 251 7.05 -6.47 -0.49
C GLY A 251 6.64 -7.79 0.19
N PRO A 252 6.84 -7.91 1.53
CA PRO A 252 6.54 -9.13 2.29
C PRO A 252 5.04 -9.48 2.28
N ASP A 253 4.75 -10.78 2.20
CA ASP A 253 3.40 -11.31 2.09
C ASP A 253 2.67 -11.32 3.46
N LEU A 254 1.58 -10.56 3.59
CA LEU A 254 0.66 -10.62 4.76
C LEU A 254 -0.62 -11.42 4.48
N SER A 255 -0.68 -12.19 3.38
CA SER A 255 -1.90 -12.89 2.94
C SER A 255 -2.37 -14.03 3.85
N ASP A 256 -1.57 -14.47 4.82
CA ASP A 256 -2.03 -15.49 5.76
C ASP A 256 -2.55 -14.86 7.05
N ARG A 257 -3.64 -14.09 6.90
CA ARG A 257 -4.47 -13.59 8.02
C ARG A 257 -4.73 -14.71 9.02
N ARG A 258 -4.88 -15.95 8.55
CA ARG A 258 -5.13 -17.12 9.40
C ARG A 258 -3.93 -17.48 10.25
N ASN A 259 -2.72 -17.51 9.69
CA ASN A 259 -1.50 -17.70 10.49
C ASN A 259 -1.27 -16.55 11.46
N MET A 260 -1.42 -15.30 11.01
CA MET A 260 -1.31 -14.13 11.89
C MET A 260 -2.32 -14.19 13.06
N VAL A 261 -3.54 -14.67 12.81
CA VAL A 261 -4.56 -14.83 13.85
C VAL A 261 -4.12 -15.83 14.91
N GLU A 262 -3.67 -17.01 14.50
CA GLU A 262 -3.20 -18.02 15.46
C GLU A 262 -1.93 -17.57 16.20
N ASP A 263 -0.99 -16.92 15.52
CA ASP A 263 0.23 -16.36 16.13
C ASP A 263 -0.13 -15.35 17.25
N ILE A 264 -1.04 -14.41 16.98
CA ILE A 264 -1.45 -13.39 17.95
C ILE A 264 -2.15 -14.02 19.16
N ILE A 265 -3.04 -14.99 18.95
CA ILE A 265 -3.78 -15.64 20.04
C ILE A 265 -2.86 -16.47 20.92
N SER A 266 -1.85 -17.10 20.31
CA SER A 266 -0.84 -17.88 21.02
C SER A 266 0.24 -17.04 21.71
N SER A 267 0.27 -15.73 21.47
CA SER A 267 1.22 -14.83 22.13
C SER A 267 1.04 -14.82 23.64
N GLN A 268 2.14 -14.63 24.37
CA GLN A 268 2.12 -14.59 25.83
C GLN A 268 1.20 -13.48 26.35
N GLY A 269 1.29 -12.28 25.79
CA GLY A 269 0.51 -11.12 26.24
C GLY A 269 -1.00 -11.29 26.08
N VAL A 270 -1.46 -12.00 25.03
CA VAL A 270 -2.88 -12.33 24.83
C VAL A 270 -3.28 -13.52 25.71
N THR A 271 -2.43 -14.53 25.84
CA THR A 271 -2.68 -15.69 26.72
C THR A 271 -2.85 -15.26 28.17
N ASP A 272 -1.98 -14.39 28.68
CA ASP A 272 -2.10 -13.84 30.04
C ASP A 272 -3.38 -13.03 30.23
N ALA A 273 -3.81 -12.30 29.19
CA ALA A 273 -5.06 -11.56 29.23
C ALA A 273 -6.28 -12.49 29.24
N ILE A 274 -6.23 -13.59 28.47
CA ILE A 274 -7.24 -14.66 28.47
C ILE A 274 -7.32 -15.29 29.86
N ASP A 275 -6.19 -15.66 30.46
CA ASP A 275 -6.14 -16.29 31.78
C ASP A 275 -6.69 -15.37 32.87
N ARG A 276 -6.38 -14.06 32.82
CA ARG A 276 -6.96 -13.07 33.73
C ARG A 276 -8.47 -12.90 33.54
N GLU A 277 -8.96 -12.95 32.31
CA GLU A 277 -10.39 -12.86 32.02
C GLU A 277 -11.14 -14.11 32.49
N ILE A 278 -10.55 -15.31 32.31
CA ILE A 278 -11.06 -16.57 32.86
C ILE A 278 -11.10 -16.50 34.39
N ALA A 279 -10.06 -15.99 35.04
CA ALA A 279 -10.01 -15.89 36.50
C ALA A 279 -11.04 -14.89 37.09
N ARG A 280 -11.46 -13.88 36.31
CA ARG A 280 -12.42 -12.86 36.75
C ARG A 280 -13.88 -13.21 36.45
N GLY A 281 -14.12 -14.08 35.47
CA GLY A 281 -15.46 -14.40 34.96
C GLY A 281 -15.86 -15.85 35.18
N ASN A 282 -17.13 -16.16 34.90
CA ASN A 282 -17.66 -17.53 34.88
C ASN A 282 -17.66 -18.14 33.47
N LYS A 283 -16.86 -17.60 32.54
CA LYS A 283 -16.80 -18.07 31.14
C LYS A 283 -15.87 -19.28 31.02
N LEU A 284 -16.20 -20.22 30.13
CA LEU A 284 -15.33 -21.35 29.85
C LEU A 284 -14.07 -20.86 29.10
N PRO A 285 -12.90 -21.51 29.28
CA PRO A 285 -11.66 -21.11 28.59
C PRO A 285 -11.78 -21.04 27.06
N ASN A 286 -12.55 -21.94 26.46
CA ASN A 286 -12.79 -21.96 25.02
C ASN A 286 -13.61 -20.75 24.56
N ASP A 287 -14.59 -20.30 25.36
CA ASP A 287 -15.44 -19.17 25.02
C ASP A 287 -14.62 -17.87 25.02
N VAL A 288 -13.71 -17.70 25.98
CA VAL A 288 -12.81 -16.53 26.06
C VAL A 288 -11.82 -16.52 24.89
N ARG A 289 -11.30 -17.69 24.48
CA ARG A 289 -10.46 -17.79 23.27
C ARG A 289 -11.23 -17.47 21.99
N LEU A 290 -12.48 -17.94 21.87
CA LEU A 290 -13.38 -17.59 20.77
C LEU A 290 -13.71 -16.09 20.75
N GLU A 291 -13.86 -15.47 21.91
CA GLU A 291 -14.05 -14.03 22.06
C GLU A 291 -12.80 -13.25 21.60
N ALA A 292 -11.60 -13.69 21.99
CA ALA A 292 -10.34 -13.11 21.52
C ALA A 292 -10.18 -13.22 19.99
N ARG A 293 -10.56 -14.36 19.40
CA ARG A 293 -10.66 -14.55 17.94
C ARG A 293 -11.62 -13.56 17.30
N GLY A 294 -12.80 -13.40 17.88
CA GLY A 294 -13.81 -12.45 17.42
C GLY A 294 -13.30 -11.00 17.44
N TYR A 295 -12.57 -10.60 18.50
CA TYR A 295 -11.92 -9.29 18.55
C TYR A 295 -10.87 -9.12 17.48
N LEU A 296 -10.04 -10.13 17.25
CA LEU A 296 -9.04 -10.06 16.20
C LEU A 296 -9.69 -10.01 14.80
N ASP A 297 -10.80 -10.72 14.60
CA ASP A 297 -11.53 -10.65 13.34
C ASP A 297 -12.16 -9.28 13.08
N GLU A 298 -12.66 -8.64 14.14
CA GLU A 298 -13.14 -7.26 14.12
C GLU A 298 -12.01 -6.28 13.81
N ILE A 299 -10.81 -6.50 14.34
CA ILE A 299 -9.68 -5.57 14.18
C ILE A 299 -9.02 -5.76 12.81
N ALA A 300 -8.61 -6.99 12.49
CA ALA A 300 -7.64 -7.27 11.46
C ALA A 300 -8.09 -6.84 10.06
N SER A 301 -7.12 -6.35 9.29
CA SER A 301 -7.26 -6.10 7.86
C SER A 301 -7.17 -7.40 7.05
N ASP A 302 -7.47 -7.33 5.75
CA ASP A 302 -7.44 -8.47 4.82
C ASP A 302 -6.83 -8.04 3.49
N TYR A 303 -5.59 -7.52 3.56
CA TYR A 303 -4.95 -6.77 2.47
C TYR A 303 -4.98 -7.52 1.14
N ALA A 304 -5.45 -6.85 0.08
CA ALA A 304 -5.52 -7.39 -1.27
C ALA A 304 -5.13 -6.31 -2.30
N HIS A 305 -4.07 -6.58 -3.06
CA HIS A 305 -3.59 -5.67 -4.10
C HIS A 305 -4.67 -5.27 -5.12
N SER A 306 -5.58 -6.17 -5.48
CA SER A 306 -6.69 -5.85 -6.41
C SER A 306 -7.62 -4.76 -5.87
N ALA A 307 -7.91 -4.76 -4.57
CA ALA A 307 -8.72 -3.73 -3.94
C ALA A 307 -8.01 -2.38 -3.96
N VAL A 308 -6.72 -2.35 -3.66
CA VAL A 308 -5.88 -1.14 -3.75
C VAL A 308 -5.87 -0.58 -5.18
N ARG A 309 -5.67 -1.42 -6.20
CA ARG A 309 -5.69 -1.00 -7.62
C ARG A 309 -7.06 -0.46 -8.04
N PHE A 310 -8.14 -1.09 -7.60
CA PHE A 310 -9.48 -0.59 -7.86
C PHE A 310 -9.71 0.80 -7.22
N LEU A 311 -9.29 0.95 -5.95
CA LEU A 311 -9.41 2.22 -5.25
C LEU A 311 -8.54 3.30 -5.90
N GLU A 312 -7.32 3.00 -6.35
CA GLU A 312 -6.47 3.96 -7.06
C GLU A 312 -7.15 4.56 -8.29
N LYS A 313 -7.79 3.73 -9.13
CA LYS A 313 -8.50 4.25 -10.30
C LYS A 313 -9.72 5.07 -9.91
N THR A 314 -10.48 4.58 -8.93
CA THR A 314 -11.69 5.26 -8.42
C THR A 314 -11.36 6.61 -7.80
N LEU A 315 -10.25 6.67 -7.05
CA LEU A 315 -9.76 7.88 -6.40
C LEU A 315 -9.12 8.82 -7.42
N THR A 316 -8.40 8.34 -8.42
CA THR A 316 -7.93 9.19 -9.53
C THR A 316 -9.11 9.89 -10.21
N TRP A 317 -10.19 9.16 -10.51
CA TRP A 317 -11.42 9.76 -11.01
C TRP A 317 -11.98 10.80 -10.03
N LEU A 318 -12.09 10.46 -8.74
CA LEU A 318 -12.58 11.37 -7.69
C LEU A 318 -11.81 12.71 -7.67
N TRP A 319 -10.48 12.63 -7.65
CA TRP A 319 -9.61 13.80 -7.51
C TRP A 319 -9.45 14.64 -8.77
N THR A 320 -9.75 14.09 -9.94
CA THR A 320 -9.69 14.81 -11.23
C THR A 320 -11.04 15.29 -11.72
N GLN A 321 -12.13 14.70 -11.25
CA GLN A 321 -13.49 15.07 -11.65
C GLN A 321 -14.14 16.03 -10.67
N LEU A 322 -13.89 15.88 -9.37
CA LEU A 322 -14.47 16.78 -8.37
C LEU A 322 -13.52 17.93 -8.05
N TYR A 323 -12.27 17.58 -7.79
CA TYR A 323 -11.18 18.53 -7.58
C TYR A 323 -10.41 18.77 -8.89
N ASP A 324 -9.67 19.87 -8.94
CA ASP A 324 -8.73 20.24 -9.99
C ASP A 324 -7.36 19.53 -9.80
N GLY A 325 -7.33 18.39 -9.08
CA GLY A 325 -6.13 17.60 -8.78
C GLY A 325 -5.70 17.61 -7.30
N VAL A 326 -4.67 16.80 -7.01
CA VAL A 326 -3.97 16.76 -5.72
C VAL A 326 -2.55 17.28 -5.91
N GLU A 327 -2.20 18.35 -5.18
CA GLU A 327 -0.84 18.86 -5.09
C GLU A 327 -0.15 18.26 -3.88
N VAL A 328 1.07 17.76 -4.07
CA VAL A 328 1.81 17.03 -3.04
C VAL A 328 3.17 17.69 -2.86
N HIS A 329 3.45 18.14 -1.64
CA HIS A 329 4.63 18.92 -1.27
C HIS A 329 5.50 18.13 -0.29
N HIS A 330 6.82 18.34 -0.33
CA HIS A 330 7.80 17.77 0.62
C HIS A 330 7.89 16.24 0.71
N PHE A 331 7.30 15.49 -0.23
CA PHE A 331 7.32 14.01 -0.21
C PHE A 331 8.72 13.39 -0.36
N GLN A 332 9.67 14.10 -0.98
CA GLN A 332 11.01 13.57 -1.22
C GLN A 332 11.75 13.18 0.08
N GLY A 333 11.53 13.92 1.16
CA GLY A 333 12.10 13.60 2.48
C GLY A 333 11.59 12.26 3.01
N VAL A 334 10.29 11.98 2.86
CA VAL A 334 9.68 10.70 3.28
C VAL A 334 10.30 9.53 2.54
N ARG A 335 10.48 9.66 1.22
CA ARG A 335 11.08 8.59 0.40
C ARG A 335 12.52 8.28 0.82
N SER A 336 13.30 9.29 1.21
CA SER A 336 14.70 9.09 1.58
C SER A 336 14.89 8.29 2.87
N ILE A 337 13.92 8.31 3.78
CA ILE A 337 14.00 7.62 5.07
C ILE A 337 13.23 6.29 5.09
N ALA A 338 12.46 5.97 4.05
CA ALA A 338 11.61 4.78 3.99
C ALA A 338 12.39 3.44 4.02
N ASP A 339 13.65 3.45 3.55
CA ASP A 339 14.48 2.25 3.54
C ASP A 339 15.02 1.93 4.94
N GLU A 340 15.34 2.97 5.72
CA GLU A 340 15.98 2.87 7.04
C GLU A 340 14.96 2.82 8.19
N TYR A 341 13.82 3.50 8.05
CA TYR A 341 12.84 3.68 9.11
C TYR A 341 11.52 2.97 8.83
N GLU A 342 10.88 2.55 9.91
CA GLU A 342 9.47 2.19 9.91
C GLU A 342 8.61 3.46 9.96
N LEU A 343 7.74 3.62 8.96
CA LEU A 343 7.02 4.88 8.76
C LEU A 343 5.63 4.84 9.39
N VAL A 344 5.38 5.80 10.27
CA VAL A 344 4.05 6.01 10.88
C VAL A 344 3.49 7.35 10.41
N TYR A 345 2.59 7.32 9.44
CA TYR A 345 1.90 8.49 8.92
C TYR A 345 0.89 9.03 9.94
N THR A 346 1.02 10.32 10.23
CA THR A 346 0.25 11.01 11.25
C THR A 346 -0.41 12.27 10.65
N PRO A 347 -1.41 12.08 9.77
CA PRO A 347 -2.07 13.19 9.12
C PRO A 347 -3.00 13.96 10.07
N SER A 348 -3.22 15.24 9.74
CA SER A 348 -4.38 15.99 10.24
C SER A 348 -5.70 15.40 9.73
N HIS A 349 -6.78 15.53 10.49
CA HIS A 349 -8.09 15.00 10.10
C HIS A 349 -9.09 16.13 9.81
N ARG A 350 -9.41 16.32 8.53
CA ARG A 350 -10.27 17.37 7.98
C ARG A 350 -11.51 16.83 7.28
N SER A 351 -11.46 15.64 6.68
CA SER A 351 -12.55 15.06 5.88
C SER A 351 -12.62 13.52 6.03
N HIS A 352 -13.77 12.93 5.73
CA HIS A 352 -13.95 11.48 5.63
C HIS A 352 -13.23 10.87 4.41
N VAL A 353 -12.61 11.65 3.53
CA VAL A 353 -11.81 11.07 2.43
C VAL A 353 -10.31 11.07 2.73
N ASP A 354 -9.88 11.59 3.88
CA ASP A 354 -8.47 11.76 4.25
C ASP A 354 -7.66 10.47 4.22
N TYR A 355 -8.18 9.37 4.78
CA TYR A 355 -7.50 8.07 4.76
C TYR A 355 -7.33 7.52 3.34
N LEU A 356 -8.31 7.79 2.47
CA LEU A 356 -8.22 7.43 1.06
C LEU A 356 -7.22 8.33 0.33
N LEU A 357 -7.16 9.62 0.70
CA LEU A 357 -6.22 10.59 0.14
C LEU A 357 -4.77 10.22 0.45
N MET A 358 -4.45 9.91 1.71
CA MET A 358 -3.10 9.46 2.08
C MET A 358 -2.70 8.22 1.29
N SER A 359 -3.53 7.16 1.37
CA SER A 359 -3.31 5.91 0.65
C SER A 359 -3.13 6.13 -0.85
N TYR A 360 -3.94 7.01 -1.44
CA TYR A 360 -3.84 7.39 -2.84
C TYR A 360 -2.50 8.04 -3.17
N VAL A 361 -2.08 9.04 -2.38
CA VAL A 361 -0.83 9.77 -2.60
C VAL A 361 0.37 8.84 -2.47
N ILE A 362 0.44 8.05 -1.39
CA ILE A 362 1.54 7.10 -1.15
C ILE A 362 1.63 6.08 -2.29
N TYR A 363 0.50 5.51 -2.71
CA TYR A 363 0.47 4.54 -3.80
C TYR A 363 0.88 5.16 -5.15
N LYS A 364 0.39 6.36 -5.48
CA LYS A 364 0.76 7.06 -6.72
C LYS A 364 2.24 7.45 -6.76
N ARG A 365 2.86 7.59 -5.59
CA ARG A 365 4.30 7.86 -5.45
C ARG A 365 5.17 6.59 -5.44
N GLY A 366 4.56 5.42 -5.67
CA GLY A 366 5.28 4.15 -5.84
C GLY A 366 5.62 3.44 -4.54
N MET A 367 5.07 3.89 -3.42
CA MET A 367 5.24 3.24 -2.11
C MET A 367 4.07 2.32 -1.77
N VAL A 368 4.29 1.39 -0.85
CA VAL A 368 3.25 0.49 -0.34
C VAL A 368 2.25 1.30 0.49
N VAL A 369 0.95 1.01 0.31
CA VAL A 369 -0.12 1.66 1.08
C VAL A 369 0.00 1.29 2.56
N PRO A 370 -0.08 2.26 3.48
CA PRO A 370 -0.01 1.99 4.91
C PRO A 370 -1.26 1.25 5.43
N TYR A 371 -1.09 0.54 6.54
CA TYR A 371 -2.20 -0.02 7.30
C TYR A 371 -2.91 1.10 8.06
N ILE A 372 -4.20 1.27 7.83
CA ILE A 372 -4.96 2.44 8.29
C ILE A 372 -5.76 2.09 9.54
N ALA A 373 -5.55 2.81 10.64
CA ALA A 373 -6.43 2.73 11.79
C ALA A 373 -7.75 3.45 11.50
N ALA A 374 -8.82 2.68 11.25
CA ALA A 374 -10.14 3.19 10.92
C ALA A 374 -11.12 3.00 12.08
N GLY A 375 -11.96 4.00 12.36
CA GLY A 375 -13.02 3.86 13.36
C GLY A 375 -14.07 2.82 12.92
N ASP A 376 -14.58 2.05 13.89
CA ASP A 376 -15.66 1.06 13.70
C ASP A 376 -16.90 1.60 12.96
N ASN A 377 -17.17 2.90 13.07
CA ASN A 377 -18.25 3.60 12.38
C ASN A 377 -18.15 3.57 10.84
N LEU A 378 -16.99 3.23 10.30
CA LEU A 378 -16.77 3.08 8.85
C LEU A 378 -16.93 1.63 8.38
N ASN A 379 -17.09 0.66 9.30
CA ASN A 379 -17.25 -0.76 8.99
C ASN A 379 -18.69 -1.10 8.58
N ILE A 380 -19.18 -0.47 7.51
CA ILE A 380 -20.49 -0.77 6.93
C ILE A 380 -20.38 -1.91 5.89
N PRO A 381 -21.42 -2.75 5.71
CA PRO A 381 -21.38 -3.85 4.74
C PRO A 381 -20.95 -3.40 3.34
N GLY A 382 -20.06 -4.16 2.70
CA GLY A 382 -19.48 -3.83 1.39
C GLY A 382 -18.29 -2.86 1.47
N VAL A 383 -18.50 -1.63 1.96
CA VAL A 383 -17.41 -0.62 2.06
C VAL A 383 -16.36 -1.05 3.08
N GLY A 384 -16.78 -1.51 4.27
CA GLY A 384 -15.87 -2.01 5.30
C GLY A 384 -15.00 -3.16 4.78
N SER A 385 -15.60 -4.11 4.04
CA SER A 385 -14.85 -5.21 3.41
C SER A 385 -13.82 -4.72 2.39
N LEU A 386 -14.20 -3.74 1.54
CA LEU A 386 -13.28 -3.14 0.60
C LEU A 386 -12.13 -2.41 1.30
N LEU A 387 -12.42 -1.65 2.37
CA LEU A 387 -11.43 -0.93 3.15
C LEU A 387 -10.49 -1.89 3.89
N ARG A 388 -11.00 -2.99 4.47
CA ARG A 388 -10.15 -4.06 5.04
C ARG A 388 -9.18 -4.61 4.01
N ARG A 389 -9.67 -4.81 2.78
CA ARG A 389 -8.86 -5.23 1.65
C ARG A 389 -7.87 -4.18 1.15
N ALA A 390 -8.10 -2.92 1.48
CA ALA A 390 -7.19 -1.82 1.18
C ALA A 390 -6.16 -1.56 2.30
N GLY A 391 -6.17 -2.34 3.39
CA GLY A 391 -5.24 -2.18 4.52
C GLY A 391 -5.87 -1.55 5.78
N ALA A 392 -7.18 -1.25 5.80
CA ALA A 392 -7.82 -0.71 6.99
C ALA A 392 -7.99 -1.78 8.08
N PHE A 393 -7.58 -1.47 9.30
CA PHE A 393 -7.90 -2.22 10.51
C PHE A 393 -8.80 -1.38 11.41
N PHE A 394 -9.78 -2.01 12.06
CA PHE A 394 -10.85 -1.29 12.74
C PHE A 394 -10.63 -1.21 14.24
N ILE A 395 -10.81 0.01 14.77
CA ILE A 395 -10.65 0.33 16.18
C ILE A 395 -11.98 0.81 16.77
N ARG A 396 -12.34 0.29 17.95
CA ARG A 396 -13.51 0.74 18.71
C ARG A 396 -13.31 2.16 19.23
N ARG A 397 -14.40 2.93 19.35
CA ARG A 397 -14.35 4.29 19.93
C ARG A 397 -13.87 4.32 21.39
N SER A 398 -14.11 3.26 22.17
CA SER A 398 -13.74 3.18 23.58
C SER A 398 -13.24 1.79 23.94
N PHE A 399 -12.15 1.76 24.71
CA PHE A 399 -11.51 0.53 25.21
C PHE A 399 -11.92 0.23 26.66
N LYS A 400 -12.71 1.12 27.28
CA LYS A 400 -13.12 1.02 28.69
C LYS A 400 -13.88 -0.28 28.95
N GLY A 401 -13.45 -1.03 29.95
CA GLY A 401 -14.12 -2.26 30.39
C GLY A 401 -13.80 -3.51 29.56
N SER A 402 -12.83 -3.46 28.64
CA SER A 402 -12.47 -4.64 27.82
C SER A 402 -10.95 -4.90 27.79
N PRO A 403 -10.33 -5.36 28.90
CA PRO A 403 -8.89 -5.60 28.96
C PRO A 403 -8.40 -6.61 27.91
N LEU A 404 -9.18 -7.66 27.64
CA LEU A 404 -8.86 -8.65 26.62
C LEU A 404 -8.78 -8.02 25.21
N TYR A 405 -9.74 -7.15 24.85
CA TYR A 405 -9.69 -6.41 23.59
C TYR A 405 -8.43 -5.55 23.48
N VAL A 406 -8.04 -4.86 24.56
CA VAL A 406 -6.82 -4.03 24.58
C VAL A 406 -5.58 -4.88 24.33
N ALA A 407 -5.47 -6.04 24.99
CA ALA A 407 -4.34 -6.94 24.80
C ALA A 407 -4.26 -7.45 23.35
N VAL A 408 -5.38 -7.90 22.78
CA VAL A 408 -5.46 -8.35 21.38
C VAL A 408 -5.10 -7.23 20.41
N PHE A 409 -5.63 -6.03 20.62
CA PHE A 409 -5.34 -4.87 19.77
C PHE A 409 -3.87 -4.45 19.81
N LYS A 410 -3.28 -4.36 21.02
CA LYS A 410 -1.86 -4.05 21.17
C LYS A 410 -0.98 -5.09 20.47
N GLU A 411 -1.32 -6.37 20.59
CA GLU A 411 -0.54 -7.44 19.96
C GLU A 411 -0.67 -7.43 18.44
N TYR A 412 -1.86 -7.13 17.92
CA TYR A 412 -2.06 -6.92 16.49
C TYR A 412 -1.23 -5.74 15.96
N LEU A 413 -1.26 -4.60 16.65
CA LEU A 413 -0.45 -3.43 16.27
C LEU A 413 1.05 -3.75 16.30
N HIS A 414 1.50 -4.48 17.33
CA HIS A 414 2.87 -4.92 17.46
C HIS A 414 3.30 -5.85 16.31
N SER A 415 2.43 -6.78 15.91
CA SER A 415 2.67 -7.68 14.78
C SER A 415 2.86 -6.93 13.45
N ILE A 416 2.09 -5.86 13.22
CA ILE A 416 2.27 -4.99 12.04
C ILE A 416 3.63 -4.27 12.11
N LEU A 417 3.95 -3.67 13.26
CA LEU A 417 5.18 -2.88 13.44
C LEU A 417 6.45 -3.72 13.29
N ILE A 418 6.51 -4.92 13.90
CA ILE A 418 7.68 -5.81 13.77
C ILE A 418 7.91 -6.26 12.34
N ARG A 419 6.84 -6.40 11.56
CA ARG A 419 6.91 -6.80 10.14
C ARG A 419 7.28 -5.63 9.22
N ASN A 420 7.58 -4.46 9.77
CA ASN A 420 7.96 -3.23 9.07
C ASN A 420 6.93 -2.79 8.01
N HIS A 421 5.64 -2.81 8.40
CA HIS A 421 4.57 -2.30 7.56
C HIS A 421 4.13 -0.92 8.03
N ALA A 422 4.27 0.06 7.13
CA ALA A 422 3.87 1.43 7.41
C ALA A 422 2.43 1.51 7.93
N ILE A 423 2.21 2.40 8.89
CA ILE A 423 0.90 2.59 9.55
C ILE A 423 0.43 4.02 9.33
N GLU A 424 -0.88 4.21 9.23
CA GLU A 424 -1.53 5.52 9.24
C GLU A 424 -2.54 5.60 10.39
N TYR A 425 -2.45 6.65 11.20
CA TYR A 425 -3.53 7.01 12.13
C TYR A 425 -3.62 8.51 12.40
N PHE A 426 -4.84 8.98 12.65
CA PHE A 426 -5.12 10.37 12.98
C PHE A 426 -4.93 10.62 14.47
N ILE A 427 -3.88 11.34 14.83
CA ILE A 427 -3.57 11.66 16.23
C ILE A 427 -4.68 12.51 16.87
N GLU A 428 -5.37 13.36 16.10
CA GLU A 428 -6.51 14.16 16.59
C GLU A 428 -7.68 13.30 17.11
N GLY A 429 -7.77 12.03 16.72
CA GLY A 429 -8.85 11.11 17.09
C GLY A 429 -10.22 11.45 16.47
N GLY A 430 -10.31 12.50 15.66
CA GLY A 430 -11.52 12.89 14.97
C GLY A 430 -11.32 14.12 14.07
N ARG A 431 -12.28 14.36 13.18
CA ARG A 431 -12.27 15.50 12.26
C ARG A 431 -12.44 16.82 13.01
N SER A 432 -11.57 17.79 12.69
CA SER A 432 -11.77 19.17 13.12
C SER A 432 -12.95 19.81 12.41
N ARG A 433 -13.82 20.49 13.17
CA ARG A 433 -14.99 21.24 12.67
C ARG A 433 -14.72 22.73 12.54
N THR A 434 -13.65 23.23 13.15
CA THR A 434 -13.33 24.65 13.22
C THR A 434 -12.17 25.03 12.30
N GLY A 435 -11.47 24.06 11.71
CA GLY A 435 -10.26 24.28 10.91
C GLY A 435 -8.99 24.36 11.75
N ARG A 436 -9.08 24.42 13.08
CA ARG A 436 -7.92 24.30 13.98
C ARG A 436 -7.61 22.83 14.26
N LEU A 437 -6.36 22.49 14.48
CA LEU A 437 -6.03 21.13 14.95
C LEU A 437 -6.66 20.88 16.33
N LEU A 438 -7.12 19.65 16.56
CA LEU A 438 -7.61 19.21 17.86
C LEU A 438 -6.45 18.74 18.76
N PRO A 439 -6.62 18.78 20.09
CA PRO A 439 -5.63 18.20 20.99
C PRO A 439 -5.37 16.72 20.67
N PRO A 440 -4.10 16.28 20.69
CA PRO A 440 -3.73 14.93 20.30
C PRO A 440 -4.32 13.88 21.27
N LYS A 441 -4.69 12.72 20.72
CA LYS A 441 -5.07 11.50 21.43
C LYS A 441 -3.88 10.54 21.42
N THR A 442 -3.21 10.44 22.56
CA THR A 442 -1.94 9.73 22.70
C THR A 442 -2.03 8.20 22.75
N GLY A 443 -3.24 7.61 22.72
CA GLY A 443 -3.44 6.17 22.89
C GLY A 443 -2.68 5.30 21.86
N MET A 444 -2.83 5.60 20.57
CA MET A 444 -2.12 4.87 19.50
C MET A 444 -0.60 5.12 19.53
N LEU A 445 -0.19 6.36 19.83
CA LEU A 445 1.22 6.72 19.99
C LEU A 445 1.86 5.93 21.12
N ALA A 446 1.20 5.88 22.28
CA ALA A 446 1.65 5.10 23.43
C ALA A 446 1.80 3.61 23.10
N MET A 447 0.85 3.03 22.36
CA MET A 447 0.95 1.62 21.93
C MET A 447 2.07 1.40 20.92
N THR A 448 2.31 2.36 20.01
CA THR A 448 3.40 2.31 19.03
C THR A 448 4.76 2.37 19.72
N ILE A 449 4.94 3.33 20.64
CA ILE A 449 6.17 3.50 21.41
C ILE A 449 6.41 2.29 22.32
N HIS A 450 5.38 1.81 23.01
CA HIS A 450 5.45 0.59 23.79
C HIS A 450 5.87 -0.62 22.95
N SER A 451 5.36 -0.77 21.73
CA SER A 451 5.75 -1.83 20.82
C SER A 451 7.24 -1.75 20.46
N HIS A 452 7.74 -0.55 20.14
CA HIS A 452 9.16 -0.30 19.85
C HIS A 452 10.07 -0.62 21.04
N MET A 453 9.66 -0.24 22.25
CA MET A 453 10.42 -0.55 23.48
C MET A 453 10.40 -2.05 23.84
N ARG A 454 9.44 -2.82 23.31
CA ARG A 454 9.30 -4.25 23.55
C ARG A 454 10.19 -5.11 22.65
N ALA A 455 10.37 -4.68 21.40
CA ALA A 455 11.19 -5.41 20.44
C ALA A 455 11.94 -4.47 19.50
N SER A 456 13.20 -4.77 19.24
CA SER A 456 14.02 -4.03 18.28
C SER A 456 13.63 -4.42 16.85
N GLY A 457 12.91 -3.53 16.17
CA GLY A 457 12.68 -3.55 14.72
C GLY A 457 13.48 -2.46 14.02
N LYS A 458 13.03 -2.03 12.82
CA LYS A 458 13.52 -0.77 12.26
C LYS A 458 13.20 0.40 13.21
N PRO A 459 14.05 1.43 13.28
CA PRO A 459 13.74 2.65 14.03
C PRO A 459 12.46 3.30 13.48
N ILE A 460 11.63 3.88 14.35
CA ILE A 460 10.36 4.49 13.94
C ILE A 460 10.55 5.97 13.60
N ALA A 461 10.02 6.39 12.46
CA ALA A 461 9.83 7.79 12.10
C ALA A 461 8.34 8.09 11.95
N PHE A 462 7.84 9.03 12.76
CA PHE A 462 6.51 9.59 12.56
C PHE A 462 6.57 10.62 11.44
N ILE A 463 5.62 10.56 10.52
CA ILE A 463 5.52 11.45 9.36
C ILE A 463 4.30 12.36 9.55
N PRO A 464 4.48 13.58 10.07
CA PRO A 464 3.41 14.57 10.18
C PRO A 464 2.90 14.93 8.79
N THR A 465 1.59 15.03 8.59
CA THR A 465 1.06 15.40 7.26
C THR A 465 -0.10 16.36 7.37
N TYR A 466 0.02 17.48 6.67
CA TYR A 466 -1.02 18.48 6.54
C TYR A 466 -1.92 18.18 5.34
N PHE A 467 -3.24 18.25 5.55
CA PHE A 467 -4.24 18.25 4.48
C PHE A 467 -4.92 19.61 4.38
N GLY A 468 -4.84 20.22 3.19
CA GLY A 468 -5.45 21.50 2.86
C GLY A 468 -6.48 21.34 1.75
N TYR A 469 -7.75 21.50 2.07
CA TYR A 469 -8.82 21.51 1.09
C TYR A 469 -9.21 22.94 0.75
N GLU A 470 -9.47 23.22 -0.53
CA GLU A 470 -10.08 24.49 -0.96
C GLU A 470 -11.62 24.43 -0.89
N ARG A 471 -12.18 23.22 -0.86
CA ARG A 471 -13.58 22.96 -0.56
C ARG A 471 -13.76 21.61 0.13
N LEU A 472 -14.57 21.58 1.18
CA LEU A 472 -14.92 20.34 1.90
C LEU A 472 -16.24 19.77 1.40
N MET A 473 -16.30 18.45 1.26
CA MET A 473 -17.54 17.73 0.94
C MET A 473 -18.56 17.85 2.08
N GLU A 474 -18.08 17.85 3.31
CA GLU A 474 -18.87 17.89 4.54
C GLU A 474 -19.14 19.30 5.05
N GLY A 475 -18.82 20.33 4.23
CA GLY A 475 -18.92 21.73 4.64
C GLY A 475 -20.30 22.13 5.16
N GLY A 476 -21.37 21.62 4.53
CA GLY A 476 -22.75 21.91 4.97
C GLY A 476 -23.07 21.36 6.36
N THR A 477 -22.59 20.15 6.67
CA THR A 477 -22.78 19.49 7.96
C THR A 477 -21.98 20.23 9.04
N TYR A 478 -20.76 20.67 8.73
CA TYR A 478 -19.94 21.44 9.67
C TYR A 478 -20.56 22.79 10.01
N VAL A 479 -21.13 23.48 9.02
CA VAL A 479 -21.88 24.73 9.24
C VAL A 479 -23.09 24.48 10.15
N GLY A 480 -23.81 23.38 9.93
CA GLY A 480 -24.92 22.95 10.78
C GLY A 480 -24.51 22.69 12.22
N GLU A 481 -23.45 21.90 12.44
CA GLU A 481 -22.91 21.57 13.76
C GLU A 481 -22.38 22.81 14.50
N MET A 482 -21.67 23.71 13.81
CA MET A 482 -21.22 24.99 14.40
C MET A 482 -22.39 25.91 14.76
N SER A 483 -23.53 25.76 14.09
CA SER A 483 -24.77 26.48 14.38
C SER A 483 -25.63 25.76 15.45
N GLY A 484 -25.08 24.75 16.13
CA GLY A 484 -25.71 24.06 17.25
C GLY A 484 -26.56 22.85 16.88
N LYS A 485 -26.55 22.40 15.62
CA LYS A 485 -27.21 21.13 15.25
C LYS A 485 -26.44 19.94 15.85
N PRO A 486 -27.13 18.85 16.21
CA PRO A 486 -26.47 17.63 16.66
C PRO A 486 -25.59 17.06 15.55
N LYS A 487 -24.53 16.38 15.95
CA LYS A 487 -23.59 15.73 15.04
C LYS A 487 -24.29 14.68 14.19
N GLU A 488 -24.19 14.81 12.88
CA GLU A 488 -24.72 13.83 11.93
C GLU A 488 -23.65 12.81 11.55
N THR A 489 -24.04 11.53 11.49
CA THR A 489 -23.14 10.47 11.02
C THR A 489 -23.16 10.43 9.50
N GLU A 490 -22.21 11.10 8.87
CA GLU A 490 -22.03 11.01 7.42
C GLU A 490 -21.37 9.67 7.05
N SER A 491 -21.92 9.00 6.04
CA SER A 491 -21.33 7.79 5.46
C SER A 491 -20.52 8.16 4.22
N ILE A 492 -19.32 7.58 4.06
CA ILE A 492 -18.49 7.71 2.85
C ILE A 492 -19.31 7.41 1.58
N TRP A 493 -20.17 6.39 1.64
CA TRP A 493 -21.01 6.02 0.51
C TRP A 493 -22.07 7.08 0.20
N GLY A 494 -22.63 7.70 1.25
CA GLY A 494 -23.56 8.82 1.13
C GLY A 494 -22.89 10.02 0.48
N ILE A 495 -21.64 10.31 0.86
CA ILE A 495 -20.82 11.34 0.22
C ILE A 495 -20.67 10.98 -1.27
N ILE A 496 -20.08 9.83 -1.62
CA ILE A 496 -19.84 9.40 -3.02
C ILE A 496 -21.11 9.41 -3.88
N LYS A 497 -22.27 8.99 -3.35
CA LYS A 497 -23.54 9.01 -4.10
C LYS A 497 -24.01 10.43 -4.41
N THR A 498 -23.80 11.36 -3.48
CA THR A 498 -24.15 12.77 -3.65
C THR A 498 -23.23 13.44 -4.68
N LEU A 499 -21.98 12.99 -4.80
CA LEU A 499 -20.97 13.54 -5.72
C LEU A 499 -21.31 13.40 -7.20
N ARG A 500 -22.10 12.38 -7.62
CA ARG A 500 -22.48 12.20 -9.05
C ARG A 500 -23.31 13.35 -9.62
N LYS A 501 -23.82 14.24 -8.77
CA LYS A 501 -24.69 15.38 -9.16
C LYS A 501 -24.03 16.74 -9.00
N ILE A 502 -22.75 16.80 -8.63
CA ILE A 502 -22.08 18.04 -8.24
C ILE A 502 -21.24 18.58 -9.40
N GLU A 503 -21.34 19.89 -9.66
CA GLU A 503 -20.50 20.60 -10.64
C GLU A 503 -19.02 20.65 -10.20
N ARG A 504 -18.10 20.66 -11.17
CA ARG A 504 -16.63 20.72 -11.04
C ARG A 504 -16.11 22.01 -10.37
N ILE A 505 -16.35 22.18 -9.06
CA ILE A 505 -16.10 23.45 -8.36
C ILE A 505 -15.55 23.21 -6.93
N PHE A 506 -14.62 22.26 -6.75
CA PHE A 506 -14.03 21.98 -5.42
C PHE A 506 -12.60 22.50 -5.26
N GLY A 507 -12.03 23.07 -6.32
CA GLY A 507 -10.66 23.56 -6.30
C GLY A 507 -9.66 22.43 -6.15
N LYS A 508 -8.51 22.69 -5.54
CA LYS A 508 -7.45 21.70 -5.33
C LYS A 508 -7.44 21.10 -3.93
N VAL A 509 -6.82 19.94 -3.81
CA VAL A 509 -6.44 19.32 -2.53
C VAL A 509 -4.94 19.39 -2.40
N HIS A 510 -4.48 19.83 -1.24
CA HIS A 510 -3.07 19.99 -0.91
C HIS A 510 -2.68 18.97 0.14
N VAL A 511 -1.61 18.22 -0.12
CA VAL A 511 -1.00 17.28 0.82
C VAL A 511 0.44 17.71 1.04
N SER A 512 0.79 18.08 2.26
CA SER A 512 2.13 18.56 2.57
C SER A 512 2.73 17.75 3.71
N PHE A 513 3.90 17.17 3.47
CA PHE A 513 4.60 16.34 4.45
C PHE A 513 5.48 17.21 5.34
N GLY A 514 5.25 17.14 6.65
CA GLY A 514 6.03 17.86 7.65
C GLY A 514 7.37 17.20 7.94
N GLU A 515 8.17 17.86 8.77
CA GLU A 515 9.43 17.32 9.24
C GLU A 515 9.20 16.02 10.06
N PRO A 516 9.88 14.91 9.71
CA PRO A 516 9.75 13.66 10.45
C PRO A 516 10.15 13.80 11.93
N VAL A 517 9.43 13.11 12.81
CA VAL A 517 9.79 12.98 14.23
C VAL A 517 10.40 11.59 14.43
N PHE A 518 11.71 11.54 14.68
CA PHE A 518 12.45 10.31 14.88
C PHE A 518 12.33 9.85 16.33
N LEU A 519 11.75 8.67 16.56
CA LEU A 519 11.43 8.19 17.90
C LEU A 519 12.69 8.02 18.77
N ASP A 520 13.78 7.48 18.22
CA ASP A 520 15.00 7.21 18.98
C ASP A 520 15.68 8.49 19.49
N GLN A 521 15.55 9.60 18.76
CA GLN A 521 16.06 10.90 19.20
C GLN A 521 15.29 11.39 20.42
N VAL A 522 13.96 11.27 20.40
CA VAL A 522 13.10 11.68 21.53
C VAL A 522 13.30 10.75 22.72
N LEU A 523 13.40 9.43 22.50
CA LEU A 523 13.72 8.46 23.56
C LEU A 523 15.04 8.81 24.27
N THR A 524 16.07 9.15 23.49
CA THR A 524 17.38 9.53 24.03
C THR A 524 17.29 10.85 24.81
N ALA A 525 16.56 11.84 24.30
CA ALA A 525 16.39 13.14 24.95
C ALA A 525 15.73 13.03 26.35
N HIS A 526 14.82 12.06 26.53
CA HIS A 526 14.15 11.80 27.81
C HIS A 526 14.81 10.67 28.63
N GLY A 527 15.96 10.13 28.18
CA GLY A 527 16.66 9.03 28.87
C GLY A 527 15.89 7.70 28.92
N ALA A 528 14.95 7.49 27.98
CA ALA A 528 14.09 6.31 27.90
C ALA A 528 14.61 5.24 26.92
N ASP A 529 15.73 5.50 26.22
CA ASP A 529 16.37 4.61 25.23
C ASP A 529 16.80 3.25 25.82
N LYS A 530 17.16 3.23 27.11
CA LYS A 530 17.60 2.02 27.82
C LYS A 530 16.47 1.24 28.49
N ILE A 531 15.26 1.80 28.52
CA ILE A 531 14.11 1.18 29.18
C ILE A 531 13.54 0.14 28.21
N LYS A 532 13.55 -1.13 28.63
CA LYS A 532 12.94 -2.22 27.87
C LYS A 532 11.63 -2.63 28.50
N VAL A 533 10.61 -2.78 27.66
CA VAL A 533 9.33 -3.34 28.05
C VAL A 533 9.37 -4.84 27.77
N THR A 534 8.89 -5.66 28.71
CA THR A 534 8.99 -7.13 28.60
C THR A 534 7.65 -7.79 28.33
N ASP A 535 6.54 -7.17 28.73
CA ASP A 535 5.17 -7.70 28.58
C ASP A 535 4.28 -6.70 27.81
N ASN A 536 3.33 -7.24 27.03
CA ASN A 536 2.28 -6.47 26.35
C ASN A 536 1.42 -5.59 27.29
N ASN A 537 1.23 -6.07 28.52
CA ASN A 537 0.35 -5.50 29.52
C ASN A 537 1.09 -4.58 30.51
N GLU A 538 2.41 -4.47 30.39
CA GLU A 538 3.22 -3.60 31.23
C GLU A 538 2.85 -2.12 30.98
N PRO A 539 2.64 -1.30 32.02
CA PRO A 539 2.40 0.12 31.83
C PRO A 539 3.70 0.83 31.41
N LEU A 540 3.59 1.84 30.54
CA LEU A 540 4.71 2.72 30.24
C LEU A 540 5.23 3.42 31.51
N SER A 541 6.57 3.51 31.63
CA SER A 541 7.27 4.26 32.67
C SER A 541 6.94 5.75 32.61
N HIS A 542 7.38 6.53 33.60
CA HIS A 542 7.14 7.96 33.61
C HIS A 542 7.84 8.65 32.43
N GLU A 543 9.11 8.32 32.19
CA GLU A 543 9.95 8.83 31.11
C GLU A 543 9.33 8.50 29.74
N ALA A 544 8.86 7.26 29.55
CA ALA A 544 8.20 6.87 28.31
C ALA A 544 6.87 7.61 28.07
N ARG A 545 6.15 8.02 29.12
CA ARG A 545 4.96 8.88 28.97
C ARG A 545 5.33 10.29 28.54
N LEU A 546 6.43 10.85 29.06
CA LEU A 546 6.95 12.15 28.61
C LEU A 546 7.35 12.10 27.13
N VAL A 547 7.98 11.00 26.68
CA VAL A 547 8.26 10.77 25.26
C VAL A 547 6.98 10.76 24.43
N VAL A 548 5.92 10.09 24.89
CA VAL A 548 4.63 10.08 24.19
C VAL A 548 4.07 11.50 24.04
N ASP A 549 4.12 12.30 25.10
CA ASP A 549 3.60 13.68 25.09
C ASP A 549 4.43 14.58 24.16
N ASP A 550 5.76 14.48 24.21
CA ASP A 550 6.67 15.25 23.35
C ASP A 550 6.58 14.86 21.87
N VAL A 551 6.49 13.56 21.56
CA VAL A 551 6.22 13.08 20.20
C VAL A 551 4.88 13.60 19.71
N ALA A 552 3.83 13.53 20.53
CA ALA A 552 2.51 14.02 20.17
C ALA A 552 2.54 15.52 19.85
N GLU A 553 3.15 16.33 20.72
CA GLU A 553 3.25 17.77 20.52
C GLU A 553 4.10 18.12 19.28
N SER A 554 5.24 17.45 19.11
CA SER A 554 6.14 17.63 17.96
C SER A 554 5.44 17.33 16.64
N ILE A 555 4.65 16.25 16.58
CA ILE A 555 3.87 15.93 15.38
C ILE A 555 2.86 17.04 15.09
N MET A 556 2.09 17.50 16.08
CA MET A 556 1.10 18.55 15.89
C MET A 556 1.73 19.88 15.42
N ARG A 557 2.88 20.25 15.99
CA ARG A 557 3.66 21.41 15.54
C ARG A 557 4.15 21.24 14.10
N ASN A 558 4.66 20.06 13.75
CA ASN A 558 5.19 19.78 12.41
C ASN A 558 4.09 19.68 11.34
N ILE A 559 2.85 19.30 11.69
CA ILE A 559 1.67 19.46 10.82
C ILE A 559 1.44 20.95 10.52
N ASN A 560 1.45 21.80 11.56
CA ASN A 560 1.22 23.25 11.39
C ASN A 560 2.34 23.95 10.60
N ARG A 561 3.60 23.48 10.73
CA ARG A 561 4.76 23.93 9.95
C ARG A 561 4.66 23.60 8.46
N ALA A 562 3.92 22.54 8.11
CA ALA A 562 3.70 22.11 6.72
C ALA A 562 2.42 22.71 6.10
N ALA A 563 1.81 23.71 6.72
CA ALA A 563 0.55 24.28 6.25
C ALA A 563 0.68 24.90 4.85
N VAL A 564 -0.41 24.83 4.07
CA VAL A 564 -0.48 25.41 2.72
C VAL A 564 -1.38 26.63 2.71
N LEU A 565 -0.81 27.77 2.34
CA LEU A 565 -1.46 29.05 2.16
C LEU A 565 -2.09 29.13 0.76
N ASN A 566 -3.22 28.46 0.59
CA ASN A 566 -3.93 28.40 -0.69
C ASN A 566 -4.84 29.64 -0.93
N PRO A 567 -5.34 29.86 -2.17
CA PRO A 567 -6.18 31.02 -2.51
C PRO A 567 -7.41 31.21 -1.60
N VAL A 568 -8.07 30.11 -1.22
CA VAL A 568 -9.30 30.14 -0.42
C VAL A 568 -8.99 30.56 1.02
N THR A 569 -7.91 30.05 1.61
CA THR A 569 -7.50 30.42 2.98
C THR A 569 -7.13 31.89 3.07
N LEU A 570 -6.41 32.44 2.07
CA LEU A 570 -6.10 33.87 1.98
C LEU A 570 -7.34 34.75 1.82
N LEU A 571 -8.23 34.41 0.88
CA LEU A 571 -9.51 35.12 0.72
C LEU A 571 -10.31 35.14 2.02
N SER A 572 -10.37 34.00 2.70
CA SER A 572 -11.05 33.86 3.97
C SER A 572 -10.46 34.77 5.04
N LEU A 573 -9.13 34.83 5.14
CA LEU A 573 -8.43 35.69 6.08
C LEU A 573 -8.72 37.17 5.83
N VAL A 574 -8.57 37.62 4.58
CA VAL A 574 -8.76 39.03 4.20
C VAL A 574 -10.22 39.45 4.38
N LEU A 575 -11.17 38.74 3.78
CA LEU A 575 -12.58 39.19 3.77
C LEU A 575 -13.23 39.07 5.16
N LEU A 576 -12.92 38.04 5.95
CA LEU A 576 -13.51 37.91 7.29
C LEU A 576 -13.03 38.98 8.27
N ALA A 577 -11.88 39.63 8.00
CA ALA A 577 -11.37 40.73 8.80
C ALA A 577 -12.06 42.09 8.48
N THR A 578 -12.89 42.15 7.44
CA THR A 578 -13.51 43.39 6.97
C THR A 578 -14.94 43.57 7.48
N PRO A 579 -15.40 44.83 7.68
CA PRO A 579 -16.80 45.11 7.97
C PRO A 579 -17.71 44.54 6.89
N LYS A 580 -18.79 43.85 7.29
CA LYS A 580 -19.76 43.20 6.38
C LYS A 580 -19.16 42.17 5.43
N HIS A 581 -17.91 41.75 5.65
CA HIS A 581 -17.20 40.79 4.81
C HIS A 581 -17.12 41.19 3.33
N ALA A 582 -16.92 42.49 3.09
CA ALA A 582 -16.85 43.07 1.76
C ALA A 582 -15.75 44.14 1.69
N LEU A 583 -15.11 44.23 0.52
CA LEU A 583 -14.05 45.18 0.26
C LEU A 583 -14.07 45.59 -1.22
N ASP A 584 -13.63 46.81 -1.52
CA ASP A 584 -13.36 47.26 -2.89
C ASP A 584 -12.40 46.30 -3.61
N GLU A 585 -12.65 45.98 -4.89
CA GLU A 585 -11.91 44.94 -5.59
C GLU A 585 -10.40 45.22 -5.69
N GLU A 586 -10.01 46.45 -6.04
CA GLU A 586 -8.59 46.81 -6.17
C GLU A 586 -7.89 46.82 -4.80
N THR A 587 -8.59 47.25 -3.75
CA THR A 587 -8.08 47.16 -2.38
C THR A 587 -7.94 45.70 -1.94
N CYS A 588 -8.83 44.81 -2.39
CA CYS A 588 -8.83 43.39 -2.02
C CYS A 588 -7.63 42.69 -2.64
N ILE A 589 -7.39 42.96 -3.92
CA ILE A 589 -6.22 42.49 -4.66
C ILE A 589 -4.93 42.91 -3.94
N LYS A 590 -4.79 44.21 -3.63
CA LYS A 590 -3.60 44.72 -2.92
C LYS A 590 -3.43 44.08 -1.54
N GLN A 591 -4.51 43.87 -0.80
CA GLN A 591 -4.43 43.24 0.51
C GLN A 591 -4.00 41.78 0.42
N LEU A 592 -4.51 41.02 -0.55
CA LEU A 592 -4.09 39.64 -0.82
C LEU A 592 -2.61 39.55 -1.19
N ASP A 593 -2.15 40.39 -2.11
CA ASP A 593 -0.74 40.46 -2.50
C ASP A 593 0.16 40.87 -1.33
N THR A 594 -0.32 41.74 -0.44
CA THR A 594 0.41 42.13 0.79
C THR A 594 0.57 40.96 1.75
N TYR A 595 -0.50 40.20 2.02
CA TYR A 595 -0.42 39.01 2.89
C TYR A 595 0.47 37.93 2.29
N ARG A 596 0.41 37.73 0.96
CA ARG A 596 1.30 36.79 0.26
C ARG A 596 2.76 37.23 0.39
N SER A 597 3.06 38.48 0.06
CA SER A 597 4.43 39.03 0.15
C SER A 597 4.97 38.98 1.58
N LEU A 598 4.11 39.20 2.59
CA LEU A 598 4.50 39.08 3.99
C LEU A 598 4.85 37.63 4.37
N ALA A 599 4.04 36.67 3.93
CA ALA A 599 4.30 35.25 4.17
C ALA A 599 5.58 34.76 3.45
N GLU A 600 5.87 35.30 2.27
CA GLU A 600 7.10 35.01 1.52
C GLU A 600 8.34 35.65 2.18
N ALA A 601 8.22 36.88 2.69
CA ALA A 601 9.33 37.61 3.31
C ALA A 601 9.69 37.08 4.71
N VAL A 602 8.69 36.60 5.46
CA VAL A 602 8.87 36.09 6.83
C VAL A 602 8.07 34.79 6.98
N PRO A 603 8.51 33.68 6.37
CA PRO A 603 7.80 32.42 6.45
C PRO A 603 7.80 31.90 7.90
N TYR A 604 6.66 31.35 8.31
CA TYR A 604 6.53 30.69 9.62
C TYR A 604 7.46 29.48 9.74
N ASP A 605 7.65 28.75 8.64
CA ASP A 605 8.55 27.61 8.49
C ASP A 605 8.93 27.47 7.01
N GLU A 606 10.08 26.88 6.71
CA GLU A 606 10.55 26.64 5.33
C GLU A 606 9.63 25.68 4.55
N ARG A 607 8.83 24.87 5.26
CA ARG A 607 7.88 23.92 4.66
C ARG A 607 6.51 24.51 4.37
N VAL A 608 6.26 25.78 4.72
CA VAL A 608 5.01 26.45 4.38
C VAL A 608 4.98 26.70 2.87
N GLU A 609 3.91 26.24 2.24
CA GLU A 609 3.70 26.43 0.80
C GLU A 609 2.76 27.61 0.58
N ILE A 610 3.13 28.48 -0.36
CA ILE A 610 2.39 29.71 -0.65
C ILE A 610 1.88 29.63 -2.09
N THR A 611 0.60 29.94 -2.28
CA THR A 611 0.00 29.99 -3.63
C THR A 611 0.75 30.96 -4.54
N THR A 612 1.03 30.53 -5.77
CA THR A 612 1.70 31.34 -6.79
C THR A 612 0.77 32.35 -7.47
N LEU A 613 -0.55 32.23 -7.26
CA LEU A 613 -1.54 33.13 -7.84
C LEU A 613 -1.41 34.56 -7.27
N SER A 614 -1.46 35.57 -8.14
CA SER A 614 -1.63 36.99 -7.80
C SER A 614 -2.94 37.28 -7.08
N GLY A 615 -3.02 38.37 -6.32
CA GLY A 615 -4.25 38.81 -5.67
C GLY A 615 -5.44 38.88 -6.65
N ARG A 616 -5.19 39.32 -7.88
CA ARG A 616 -6.19 39.35 -8.96
C ARG A 616 -6.64 37.96 -9.38
N GLU A 617 -5.70 37.03 -9.57
CA GLU A 617 -6.02 35.64 -9.90
C GLU A 617 -6.72 34.93 -8.75
N ILE A 618 -6.36 35.22 -7.50
CA ILE A 618 -7.03 34.71 -6.30
C ILE A 618 -8.50 35.16 -6.27
N VAL A 619 -8.78 36.45 -6.51
CA VAL A 619 -10.17 36.94 -6.61
C VAL A 619 -10.93 36.23 -7.72
N ALA A 620 -10.35 36.13 -8.92
CA ALA A 620 -10.97 35.40 -10.03
C ALA A 620 -11.24 33.92 -9.67
N TYR A 621 -10.32 33.29 -8.94
CA TYR A 621 -10.44 31.93 -8.47
C TYR A 621 -11.57 31.76 -7.45
N GLY A 622 -11.69 32.66 -6.47
CA GLY A 622 -12.78 32.66 -5.49
C GLY A 622 -14.16 32.83 -6.14
N LEU A 623 -14.25 33.67 -7.18
CA LEU A 623 -15.46 33.86 -7.99
C LEU A 623 -15.82 32.56 -8.75
N LYS A 624 -14.83 31.93 -9.40
CA LYS A 624 -15.00 30.61 -10.06
C LYS A 624 -15.54 29.57 -9.07
N LEU A 625 -15.03 29.58 -7.83
CA LEU A 625 -15.46 28.63 -6.80
C LEU A 625 -16.83 28.94 -6.17
N LYS A 626 -17.46 30.06 -6.53
CA LYS A 626 -18.72 30.56 -5.94
C LYS A 626 -18.60 30.80 -4.42
N LEU A 627 -17.40 31.12 -3.93
CA LEU A 627 -17.12 31.43 -2.51
C LEU A 627 -17.35 32.90 -2.19
N ILE A 628 -17.12 33.75 -3.18
CA ILE A 628 -17.29 35.21 -3.14
C ILE A 628 -18.14 35.64 -4.33
N LYS A 629 -18.69 36.84 -4.26
CA LYS A 629 -19.49 37.47 -5.32
C LYS A 629 -19.00 38.90 -5.57
N ARG A 630 -19.10 39.33 -6.82
CA ARG A 630 -18.91 40.72 -7.21
C ARG A 630 -20.23 41.47 -7.05
N VAL A 631 -20.19 42.60 -6.35
CA VAL A 631 -21.31 43.52 -6.17
C VAL A 631 -20.97 44.81 -6.90
N ASN A 632 -21.65 45.05 -8.02
CA ASN A 632 -21.41 46.24 -8.82
C ASN A 632 -21.86 47.48 -8.05
N HIS A 633 -21.00 48.50 -7.98
CA HIS A 633 -21.29 49.74 -7.29
C HIS A 633 -20.75 50.94 -8.10
N LEU A 634 -21.44 52.08 -8.03
CA LEU A 634 -21.17 53.25 -8.88
C LEU A 634 -19.75 53.83 -8.72
N LEU A 635 -19.11 53.56 -7.57
CA LEU A 635 -17.77 54.05 -7.22
C LEU A 635 -16.66 53.00 -7.40
N GLY A 636 -16.99 51.81 -7.93
CA GLY A 636 -16.07 50.67 -8.06
C GLY A 636 -16.71 49.38 -7.57
N ASP A 637 -16.37 48.26 -8.21
CA ASP A 637 -16.92 46.96 -7.87
C ASP A 637 -16.41 46.48 -6.49
N MET A 638 -17.30 45.89 -5.70
CA MET A 638 -16.94 45.31 -4.41
C MET A 638 -16.91 43.79 -4.49
N ILE A 639 -15.94 43.20 -3.79
CA ILE A 639 -15.85 41.76 -3.55
C ILE A 639 -16.42 41.47 -2.17
N ALA A 640 -17.44 40.64 -2.11
CA ALA A 640 -18.08 40.22 -0.86
C ALA A 640 -18.13 38.70 -0.75
N ILE A 641 -18.16 38.18 0.48
CA ILE A 641 -18.43 36.76 0.72
C ILE A 641 -19.82 36.40 0.16
N ALA A 642 -19.91 35.26 -0.54
CA ALA A 642 -21.18 34.78 -1.07
C ALA A 642 -22.12 34.29 0.05
N ASP A 643 -23.43 34.35 -0.19
CA ASP A 643 -24.42 34.05 0.85
C ASP A 643 -24.26 32.61 1.39
N GLY A 644 -24.28 32.47 2.72
CA GLY A 644 -24.07 31.18 3.40
C GLY A 644 -22.62 30.67 3.45
N GLN A 645 -21.65 31.35 2.81
CA GLN A 645 -20.25 30.92 2.80
C GLN A 645 -19.42 31.42 4.00
N GLY A 646 -19.88 32.45 4.73
CA GLY A 646 -19.07 33.09 5.80
C GLY A 646 -18.64 32.12 6.92
N VAL A 647 -19.54 31.24 7.37
CA VAL A 647 -19.23 30.22 8.39
C VAL A 647 -18.20 29.23 7.86
N LEU A 648 -18.33 28.80 6.61
CA LEU A 648 -17.38 27.88 5.98
C LEU A 648 -16.00 28.55 5.77
N LEU A 649 -15.95 29.81 5.34
CA LEU A 649 -14.67 30.53 5.20
C LEU A 649 -13.97 30.72 6.55
N THR A 650 -14.72 30.77 7.66
CA THR A 650 -14.12 30.81 9.01
C THR A 650 -13.29 29.54 9.28
N TYR A 651 -13.74 28.38 8.80
CA TYR A 651 -12.97 27.14 8.84
C TYR A 651 -11.64 27.31 8.09
N PHE A 652 -11.69 27.74 6.82
CA PHE A 652 -10.50 27.86 5.99
C PHE A 652 -9.51 28.89 6.54
N ARG A 653 -9.99 30.04 6.99
CA ARG A 653 -9.14 31.02 7.69
C ARG A 653 -8.37 30.36 8.83
N ASN A 654 -9.06 29.63 9.71
CA ASN A 654 -8.45 29.02 10.89
C ASN A 654 -7.37 27.97 10.58
N ASN A 655 -7.23 27.52 9.33
CA ASN A 655 -6.14 26.64 8.92
C ASN A 655 -4.79 27.37 8.76
N ILE A 656 -4.79 28.71 8.68
CA ILE A 656 -3.58 29.51 8.41
C ILE A 656 -3.37 30.66 9.40
N VAL A 657 -4.28 30.91 10.35
CA VAL A 657 -4.17 32.05 11.28
C VAL A 657 -2.85 32.00 12.07
N HIS A 658 -2.39 30.81 12.46
CA HIS A 658 -1.14 30.63 13.21
C HIS A 658 0.08 31.16 12.47
N LEU A 659 0.07 31.14 11.13
CA LEU A 659 1.15 31.67 10.30
C LEU A 659 1.31 33.19 10.43
N PHE A 660 0.25 33.90 10.83
CA PHE A 660 0.24 35.36 10.93
C PHE A 660 0.17 35.89 12.36
N ILE A 661 0.18 35.04 13.40
CA ILE A 661 0.09 35.49 14.80
C ILE A 661 1.21 36.49 15.14
N MET A 662 2.45 36.15 14.79
CA MET A 662 3.62 36.98 15.08
C MET A 662 3.60 38.33 14.33
N PRO A 663 3.44 38.37 12.99
CA PRO A 663 3.25 39.63 12.29
C PRO A 663 2.07 40.46 12.80
N SER A 664 0.95 39.80 13.15
CA SER A 664 -0.24 40.49 13.66
C SER A 664 -0.01 41.11 15.04
N LEU A 665 0.72 40.43 15.93
CA LEU A 665 1.10 40.98 17.23
C LEU A 665 1.99 42.22 17.06
N ILE A 666 3.00 42.14 16.20
CA ILE A 666 3.89 43.27 15.92
C ILE A 666 3.11 44.45 15.34
N ALA A 667 2.25 44.18 14.34
CA ALA A 667 1.41 45.21 13.74
C ALA A 667 0.48 45.87 14.77
N SER A 668 -0.12 45.08 15.66
CA SER A 668 -0.97 45.56 16.75
C SER A 668 -0.20 46.47 17.73
N LEU A 669 1.02 46.08 18.12
CA LEU A 669 1.88 46.89 18.98
C LEU A 669 2.26 48.22 18.31
N VAL A 670 2.60 48.20 17.03
CA VAL A 670 2.93 49.42 16.28
C VAL A 670 1.70 50.32 16.14
N GLN A 671 0.54 49.75 15.81
CA GLN A 671 -0.71 50.50 15.64
C GLN A 671 -1.15 51.18 16.94
N HIS A 672 -1.06 50.47 18.08
CA HIS A 672 -1.50 50.98 19.37
C HIS A 672 -0.55 52.04 19.94
N ASN A 673 0.77 51.88 19.77
CA ASN A 673 1.76 52.80 20.34
C ASN A 673 2.16 53.93 19.38
N GLY A 674 1.85 53.82 18.08
CA GLY A 674 2.24 54.75 17.02
C GLY A 674 3.73 54.66 16.66
N ARG A 675 4.61 54.66 17.66
CA ARG A 675 6.05 54.37 17.55
C ARG A 675 6.45 53.50 18.74
N ILE A 676 7.28 52.50 18.50
CA ILE A 676 7.80 51.59 19.53
C ILE A 676 9.20 51.15 19.12
N SER A 677 10.11 51.01 20.08
CA SER A 677 11.47 50.52 19.81
C SER A 677 11.46 49.01 19.52
N ARG A 678 12.47 48.53 18.79
CA ARG A 678 12.61 47.10 18.51
C ARG A 678 12.86 46.28 19.79
N GLU A 679 13.55 46.86 20.76
CA GLU A 679 13.83 46.26 22.07
C GLU A 679 12.54 46.03 22.87
N GLU A 680 11.66 47.04 22.92
CA GLU A 680 10.35 46.92 23.57
C GLU A 680 9.46 45.88 22.88
N ILE A 681 9.43 45.85 21.53
CA ILE A 681 8.73 44.79 20.79
C ILE A 681 9.28 43.42 21.22
N GLY A 682 10.60 43.26 21.25
CA GLY A 682 11.25 42.01 21.65
C GLY A 682 10.84 41.55 23.05
N SER A 683 10.85 42.47 24.02
CA SER A 683 10.45 42.18 25.40
C SER A 683 8.99 41.76 25.53
N VAL A 684 8.07 42.46 24.86
CA VAL A 684 6.64 42.13 24.90
C VAL A 684 6.38 40.79 24.20
N VAL A 685 6.98 40.58 23.03
CA VAL A 685 6.88 39.33 22.29
C VAL A 685 7.39 38.15 23.11
N GLN A 686 8.57 38.24 23.72
CA GLN A 686 9.12 37.16 24.56
C GLN A 686 8.21 36.83 25.74
N THR A 687 7.55 37.84 26.32
CA THR A 687 6.61 37.65 27.42
C THR A 687 5.32 36.97 26.97
N LEU A 688 4.81 37.30 25.78
CA LEU A 688 3.55 36.77 25.26
C LEU A 688 3.71 35.44 24.50
N TYR A 689 4.89 35.17 23.95
CA TYR A 689 5.13 34.02 23.08
C TYR A 689 4.73 32.67 23.70
N PRO A 690 5.01 32.36 24.98
CA PRO A 690 4.59 31.09 25.58
C PRO A 690 3.07 30.86 25.52
N PHE A 691 2.26 31.93 25.61
CA PHE A 691 0.80 31.85 25.51
C PHE A 691 0.28 31.72 24.07
N LEU A 692 1.09 32.13 23.09
CA LEU A 692 0.78 32.01 21.67
C LEU A 692 1.27 30.68 21.08
N GLN A 693 2.29 30.10 21.70
CA GLN A 693 2.85 28.80 21.35
C GLN A 693 1.98 27.65 21.88
N ALA A 694 1.39 27.82 23.05
CA ALA A 694 0.42 26.89 23.67
C ALA A 694 -0.92 26.89 22.92
#